data_AF-A0A520JZH0-F1
#
_entry.id   AF-A0A520JZH0-F1
#
_cell.length_a   1.000
_cell.length_b   1.000
_cell.length_c   1.000
_cell.angle_alpha   90.00
_cell.angle_beta   90.00
_cell.angle_gamma   90.00
#
_symmetry.space_group_name_H-M   'P 1'
#
loop_
_entity.id
_entity.type
_entity.pdbx_description
1 polymer ?
#
loop_
_entity_poly.entity_id
_entity_poly.type
_entity_poly.pdbx_seq_one_letter_code
_entity_poly.pdbx_strand_id
1 'polypeptide(L)'
;MENEEQIRVLDGLEAVRSLPGMYIGSTGPVGLHHLVSEVVDNSIDEAMAGHCTEIAVTLNRDGSVTVSDDGRGIPVYIIEDYGKPAVEIVMTVLHAGGKFDKSTYKVSGGLHGVGVSVVNALSEWLRVEIHKNGSIHSQEYVRGAPKYDLKVIGETDRTGTAITFKPDPRIFEETEFSFNTLSKRLRELAYLNHGVQITIKDERGEPYPESLDTHQFDGGIMSFVEYLNENKNTLHTPAHFKKQKDDTDIEIAIQYNEGYADNVLSFVNSINTKEGGTHLSGFKTALTRSINKYAKENNLIKNGDISGRDTLEGLTAVISVRLASPQFEGQTKMKLGNIEVKGLVQSLVGEGLDEFLEEHPKTAKKIIEKIIEAAKAWSAAKKARELTRRKTALESGSLPGKLADCSERNPAKSEIYLVEGDSAGGSAKQGRDRKFQAILPLRGKILNVEKARLHKILRNNEIRTMITAFGTGIGDEFNIEKARYHQISIMSVDGAEITFIRDPDGMIKSVCIGDFIDSMIETDEENKSGNGEGESASLEVGHADCYDVLCFDPTTLETGFRPIKSVIRHEIEEPLHEITTAYGRQVRVTSSHSVFVYEDGEIVLKRGCEIQPGDLIVAPNRLPLSGVMPESPEHIDLLAEFVSRKEELDVNMYVRDVIGSGDVAGLMMDRIREEHRDEPQLVEARVNIPEDIRNELAGKRRELGLSQKEVCDAVGIQQPVTFYAWEKGTSRPVLTHFERYIDLLGMNRAACMDEVEVLPSRLDSVWATQYAASGSNRVRDYISIHDLSLEDTSRLNGVKLSPVHYADHAISRHIPINEDLMEIIGFFVADGSLSQRGGVRFAIGKNNIRFAERLREMIESTFGLDAKYYDSSETRADELKIVNSVVAALFRHVFGFDSAKAHTKRIPDIVFNVSPNLQLAFLRGYFMGDGTVASNQIMVSTVSRDLAAQLQYLLLAHGVVCSTSVREPTGEPSGMIRGKPITQRHTAYILSVAARDDLLNLAPVWTTHHLADKLRPKLEKEAHAGTGINRAFVPLHGDLIGLPVRSVTEVEPTRGMVYDFSVEDAENFVCGMGGICCHNTDADVDGSHIRTLLLTFLYRYMPGLVEAGYVYIAQPPLYQVKKGKVRRYAFTDEELDTIQQEIGEGGVTVQRYKGLGEMNPSQLWETTMDPETRTMLQVTIEDAMEADRMFTILMGDAVEPRRTFIEKHAREVENLDV
;
A
#
# COMPACT_ATOMS: atom_id res chain seq x y z
N MET A 1 35.50 60.36 6.77
CA MET A 1 35.45 59.95 8.18
C MET A 1 34.76 58.62 8.17
N GLU A 2 35.49 57.54 8.45
CA GLU A 2 34.86 56.31 8.93
C GLU A 2 34.46 56.62 10.38
N ASN A 3 33.19 56.45 10.74
CA ASN A 3 32.76 56.66 12.12
C ASN A 3 33.23 55.45 12.93
N GLU A 4 33.93 55.68 14.04
CA GLU A 4 34.35 54.61 14.96
C GLU A 4 33.13 53.82 15.49
N GLU A 5 31.95 54.46 15.53
CA GLU A 5 30.63 53.88 15.82
C GLU A 5 30.16 52.80 14.81
N GLN A 6 30.79 52.65 13.64
CA GLN A 6 30.41 51.60 12.68
C GLN A 6 30.92 50.20 13.08
N ILE A 7 31.87 50.10 14.01
CA ILE A 7 32.39 48.82 14.52
C ILE A 7 31.61 48.43 15.78
N ARG A 8 30.47 47.73 15.60
CA ARG A 8 29.75 47.10 16.72
C ARG A 8 30.46 45.82 17.15
N VAL A 9 31.09 45.85 18.32
CA VAL A 9 31.50 44.64 19.03
C VAL A 9 30.24 43.94 19.57
N LEU A 10 30.19 42.62 19.45
CA LEU A 10 29.14 41.76 19.99
C LEU A 10 29.77 40.81 21.01
N ASP A 11 29.51 41.03 22.29
CA ASP A 11 30.15 40.26 23.36
C ASP A 11 29.39 38.97 23.71
N GLY A 12 30.14 37.89 23.94
CA GLY A 12 29.62 36.60 24.41
C GLY A 12 28.47 36.05 23.57
N LEU A 13 27.32 35.79 24.22
CA LEU A 13 26.15 35.17 23.59
C LEU A 13 25.38 36.12 22.66
N GLU A 14 25.63 37.43 22.68
CA GLU A 14 24.99 38.38 21.75
C GLU A 14 25.48 38.13 20.30
N ALA A 15 26.74 37.73 20.13
CA ALA A 15 27.29 37.32 18.83
C ALA A 15 26.58 36.09 18.27
N VAL A 16 26.37 35.06 19.12
CA VAL A 16 25.66 33.82 18.75
C VAL A 16 24.24 34.09 18.30
N ARG A 17 23.50 34.92 19.04
CA ARG A 17 22.12 35.30 18.70
C ARG A 17 22.01 36.18 17.46
N SER A 18 23.07 36.90 17.10
CA SER A 18 23.12 37.76 15.92
C SER A 18 23.56 37.04 14.65
N LEU A 19 24.35 35.96 14.77
CA LEU A 19 24.90 35.17 13.67
C LEU A 19 24.74 33.64 13.90
N PRO A 20 23.51 33.13 14.15
CA PRO A 20 23.28 31.74 14.55
C PRO A 20 23.82 30.71 13.55
N GLY A 21 23.72 30.98 12.24
CA GLY A 21 24.22 30.08 11.19
C GLY A 21 25.73 29.78 11.26
N MET A 22 26.54 30.63 11.90
CA MET A 22 27.97 30.32 12.13
C MET A 22 28.19 29.21 13.17
N TYR A 23 27.21 28.97 14.04
CA TYR A 23 27.30 28.03 15.16
C TYR A 23 26.47 26.76 14.91
N ILE A 24 25.27 26.90 14.32
CA ILE A 24 24.34 25.78 14.07
C ILE A 24 24.06 25.51 12.58
N GLY A 25 24.77 26.17 11.66
CA GLY A 25 24.66 26.00 10.20
C GLY A 25 23.45 26.70 9.57
N SER A 26 22.26 26.53 10.13
CA SER A 26 21.00 27.10 9.63
C SER A 26 20.04 27.47 10.78
N THR A 27 19.04 28.31 10.51
CA THR A 27 17.91 28.61 11.40
C THR A 27 16.61 27.88 11.03
N GLY A 28 16.64 27.04 9.99
CA GLY A 28 15.55 26.12 9.63
C GLY A 28 15.61 24.79 10.42
N PRO A 29 14.80 23.78 10.02
CA PRO A 29 14.60 22.54 10.78
C PRO A 29 15.89 21.80 11.16
N VAL A 30 16.87 21.74 10.25
CA VAL A 30 18.16 21.07 10.52
C VAL A 30 18.91 21.73 11.70
N GLY A 31 18.87 23.06 11.80
CA GLY A 31 19.49 23.80 12.91
C GLY A 31 18.74 23.67 14.22
N LEU A 32 17.40 23.61 14.17
CA LEU A 32 16.54 23.36 15.32
C LEU A 32 16.84 21.99 15.96
N HIS A 33 16.88 20.93 15.16
CA HIS A 33 17.23 19.57 15.60
C HIS A 33 18.71 19.46 16.04
N HIS A 34 19.60 20.30 15.51
CA HIS A 34 20.99 20.36 15.94
C HIS A 34 21.13 20.90 17.38
N LEU A 35 20.22 21.74 17.88
CA LEU A 35 20.19 22.14 19.29
C LEU A 35 20.05 20.92 20.23
N VAL A 36 19.08 20.04 19.94
CA VAL A 36 18.88 18.80 20.72
C VAL A 36 20.11 17.90 20.61
N SER A 37 20.68 17.81 19.40
CA SER A 37 21.88 17.01 19.13
C SER A 37 23.09 17.46 19.96
N GLU A 38 23.40 18.76 20.03
CA GLU A 38 24.52 19.27 20.84
C GLU A 38 24.27 19.16 22.35
N VAL A 39 23.02 18.99 22.83
CA VAL A 39 22.77 18.59 24.24
C VAL A 39 23.03 17.10 24.43
N VAL A 40 22.43 16.24 23.59
CA VAL A 40 22.56 14.77 23.65
C VAL A 40 24.02 14.33 23.49
N ASP A 41 24.80 14.94 22.59
CA ASP A 41 26.23 14.66 22.41
C ASP A 41 27.04 14.92 23.70
N ASN A 42 26.56 15.75 24.65
CA ASN A 42 27.21 15.90 25.96
C ASN A 42 26.94 14.71 26.89
N SER A 43 25.72 14.18 26.89
CA SER A 43 25.36 12.97 27.64
C SER A 43 26.04 11.72 27.04
N ILE A 44 26.17 11.66 25.70
CA ILE A 44 26.98 10.63 25.01
C ILE A 44 28.46 10.73 25.42
N ASP A 45 29.02 11.93 25.59
CA ASP A 45 30.40 12.08 26.10
C ASP A 45 30.56 11.59 27.58
N GLU A 46 29.53 11.66 28.43
CA GLU A 46 29.53 11.02 29.77
C GLU A 46 29.39 9.49 29.68
N ALA A 47 28.58 8.98 28.74
CA ALA A 47 28.42 7.55 28.47
C ALA A 47 29.71 6.94 27.92
N MET A 48 30.37 7.61 26.97
CA MET A 48 31.70 7.22 26.45
C MET A 48 32.81 7.30 27.52
N ALA A 49 32.62 8.09 28.58
CA ALA A 49 33.48 8.09 29.77
C ALA A 49 33.15 6.95 30.76
N GLY A 50 32.13 6.13 30.50
CA GLY A 50 31.72 5.00 31.34
C GLY A 50 30.92 5.41 32.59
N HIS A 51 30.23 6.55 32.55
CA HIS A 51 29.51 7.10 33.71
C HIS A 51 28.01 7.34 33.51
N CYS A 52 27.51 7.23 32.27
CA CYS A 52 26.09 7.31 31.94
C CYS A 52 25.68 6.00 31.24
N THR A 53 24.48 5.50 31.56
CA THR A 53 23.88 4.29 30.98
C THR A 53 22.47 4.53 30.43
N GLU A 54 21.77 5.57 30.88
CA GLU A 54 20.42 5.94 30.43
C GLU A 54 20.39 7.42 29.99
N ILE A 55 19.90 7.66 28.77
CA ILE A 55 19.62 9.00 28.24
C ILE A 55 18.14 9.03 27.82
N ALA A 56 17.40 10.05 28.24
CA ALA A 56 16.02 10.26 27.84
C ALA A 56 15.81 11.64 27.20
N VAL A 57 15.00 11.67 26.13
CA VAL A 57 14.62 12.89 25.39
C VAL A 57 13.09 12.98 25.36
N THR A 58 12.52 14.02 25.95
CA THR A 58 11.07 14.24 26.02
C THR A 58 10.67 15.49 25.23
N LEU A 59 9.74 15.34 24.30
CA LEU A 59 9.08 16.46 23.60
C LEU A 59 7.86 16.87 24.43
N ASN A 60 7.90 18.06 25.02
CA ASN A 60 6.93 18.50 26.02
C ASN A 60 5.73 19.22 25.37
N ARG A 61 4.57 19.20 26.04
CA ARG A 61 3.29 19.82 25.59
C ARG A 61 3.34 21.33 25.31
N ASP A 62 4.38 22.03 25.77
CA ASP A 62 4.55 23.46 25.55
C ASP A 62 5.53 23.78 24.39
N GLY A 63 6.00 22.77 23.65
CA GLY A 63 7.00 22.91 22.59
C GLY A 63 8.43 23.06 23.08
N SER A 64 8.71 22.78 24.37
CA SER A 64 10.08 22.61 24.87
C SER A 64 10.57 21.17 24.73
N VAL A 65 11.89 20.97 24.77
CA VAL A 65 12.52 19.64 24.81
C VAL A 65 13.30 19.49 26.11
N THR A 66 13.11 18.36 26.78
CA THR A 66 13.95 17.92 27.91
C THR A 66 14.91 16.85 27.43
N VAL A 67 16.20 17.00 27.70
CA VAL A 67 17.20 15.94 27.59
C VAL A 67 17.75 15.65 29.00
N SER A 68 17.78 14.39 29.42
CA SER A 68 18.26 14.00 30.75
C SER A 68 19.14 12.75 30.72
N ASP A 69 20.23 12.76 31.49
CA ASP A 69 21.13 11.63 31.71
C ASP A 69 21.28 11.23 33.18
N ASP A 70 21.76 10.01 33.42
CA ASP A 70 22.16 9.44 34.71
C ASP A 70 23.66 9.69 35.05
N GLY A 71 24.33 10.56 34.30
CA GLY A 71 25.78 10.77 34.33
C GLY A 71 26.33 11.38 35.62
N ARG A 72 27.60 11.81 35.61
CA ARG A 72 28.22 12.42 36.82
C ARG A 72 27.55 13.73 37.25
N GLY A 73 26.81 14.37 36.36
CA GLY A 73 26.18 15.67 36.52
C GLY A 73 27.17 16.84 36.39
N ILE A 74 26.73 17.95 35.79
CA ILE A 74 27.56 19.16 35.60
C ILE A 74 28.11 19.67 36.95
N PRO A 75 29.37 20.17 37.05
CA PRO A 75 29.90 20.67 38.32
C PRO A 75 29.15 21.90 38.86
N VAL A 76 28.90 21.91 40.16
CA VAL A 76 28.16 22.98 40.87
C VAL A 76 29.04 23.80 41.84
N TYR A 77 30.35 23.56 41.87
CA TYR A 77 31.29 24.35 42.68
C TYR A 77 31.51 25.75 42.06
N ILE A 78 31.95 26.70 42.88
CA ILE A 78 32.34 28.04 42.43
C ILE A 78 33.72 27.99 41.78
N ILE A 79 33.87 28.54 40.58
CA ILE A 79 35.19 28.73 39.94
C ILE A 79 35.79 30.03 40.48
N GLU A 80 36.91 29.94 41.19
CA GLU A 80 37.50 31.07 41.93
C GLU A 80 37.81 32.28 41.03
N ASP A 81 38.36 32.05 39.82
CA ASP A 81 38.70 33.10 38.84
C ASP A 81 37.48 33.92 38.35
N TYR A 82 36.26 33.35 38.44
CA TYR A 82 35.02 33.96 37.94
C TYR A 82 34.02 34.31 39.04
N GLY A 83 34.21 33.81 40.27
CA GLY A 83 33.29 34.03 41.39
C GLY A 83 31.90 33.42 41.22
N LYS A 84 31.70 32.50 40.26
CA LYS A 84 30.40 31.96 39.83
C LYS A 84 30.37 30.42 39.83
N PRO A 85 29.18 29.79 39.92
CA PRO A 85 29.04 28.35 39.75
C PRO A 85 29.54 27.86 38.38
N ALA A 86 30.20 26.71 38.34
CA ALA A 86 30.75 26.15 37.11
C ALA A 86 29.67 25.87 36.04
N VAL A 87 28.47 25.42 36.44
CA VAL A 87 27.29 25.33 35.56
C VAL A 87 26.95 26.67 34.89
N GLU A 88 26.99 27.79 35.62
CA GLU A 88 26.68 29.10 35.05
C GLU A 88 27.72 29.54 34.04
N ILE A 89 29.00 29.27 34.31
CA ILE A 89 30.09 29.55 33.37
C ILE A 89 29.96 28.71 32.10
N VAL A 90 29.67 27.41 32.20
CA VAL A 90 29.42 26.52 31.03
C VAL A 90 28.18 26.93 30.22
N MET A 91 27.16 27.53 30.87
CA MET A 91 25.94 28.00 30.20
C MET A 91 26.07 29.41 29.60
N THR A 92 26.96 30.28 30.12
CA THR A 92 27.01 31.71 29.76
C THR A 92 28.28 32.16 29.04
N VAL A 93 29.37 31.37 29.09
CA VAL A 93 30.67 31.72 28.52
C VAL A 93 31.03 30.75 27.38
N LEU A 94 31.33 31.31 26.21
CA LEU A 94 31.82 30.53 25.07
C LEU A 94 33.22 29.97 25.35
N HIS A 95 33.47 28.75 24.90
CA HIS A 95 34.71 27.99 25.14
C HIS A 95 34.96 27.65 26.62
N ALA A 96 33.90 27.45 27.40
CA ALA A 96 33.97 26.97 28.78
C ALA A 96 33.53 25.51 28.91
N GLY A 97 34.37 24.65 29.51
CA GLY A 97 34.00 23.27 29.81
C GLY A 97 35.19 22.37 30.18
N GLY A 98 34.91 21.24 30.84
CA GLY A 98 35.95 20.28 31.26
C GLY A 98 36.57 19.45 30.12
N LYS A 99 36.10 19.61 28.88
CA LYS A 99 36.51 18.81 27.71
C LYS A 99 37.88 19.19 27.13
N PHE A 100 38.53 20.23 27.66
CA PHE A 100 39.89 20.64 27.27
C PHE A 100 41.02 19.92 28.04
N ASP A 101 40.71 19.24 29.15
CA ASP A 101 41.69 18.46 29.91
C ASP A 101 41.47 16.95 29.72
N LYS A 102 42.56 16.26 29.34
CA LYS A 102 42.61 14.81 29.10
C LYS A 102 42.43 13.98 30.38
N SER A 103 42.40 14.61 31.55
CA SER A 103 42.08 13.96 32.84
C SER A 103 40.63 13.51 32.98
N THR A 104 39.68 14.22 32.34
CA THR A 104 38.24 14.13 32.68
C THR A 104 37.41 13.39 31.62
N TYR A 105 37.85 13.44 30.36
CA TYR A 105 37.33 12.66 29.23
C TYR A 105 38.50 12.08 28.43
N LYS A 106 38.50 10.75 28.22
CA LYS A 106 39.57 10.10 27.42
C LYS A 106 39.32 10.23 25.91
N VAL A 107 38.06 10.24 25.50
CA VAL A 107 37.56 10.40 24.12
C VAL A 107 36.28 11.23 24.22
N SER A 108 36.09 12.22 23.35
CA SER A 108 34.87 13.05 23.33
C SER A 108 34.58 13.64 21.95
N GLY A 109 33.31 13.81 21.60
CA GLY A 109 32.85 14.53 20.40
C GLY A 109 32.77 16.06 20.60
N GLY A 110 32.61 16.52 21.85
CA GLY A 110 32.54 17.94 22.20
C GLY A 110 33.91 18.61 22.35
N LEU A 111 34.52 19.05 21.23
CA LEU A 111 35.86 19.67 21.23
C LEU A 111 35.95 21.14 21.64
N HIS A 112 34.89 21.92 21.39
CA HIS A 112 35.01 23.39 21.30
C HIS A 112 34.43 24.17 22.48
N GLY A 113 33.77 23.50 23.43
CA GLY A 113 33.22 24.14 24.65
C GLY A 113 32.15 25.22 24.40
N VAL A 114 31.36 25.09 23.32
CA VAL A 114 30.34 26.09 22.93
C VAL A 114 28.91 25.54 22.78
N GLY A 115 28.71 24.23 22.65
CA GLY A 115 27.42 23.61 22.33
C GLY A 115 26.27 24.06 23.23
N VAL A 116 26.31 23.71 24.52
CA VAL A 116 25.20 24.03 25.45
C VAL A 116 25.03 25.54 25.69
N SER A 117 26.10 26.33 25.61
CA SER A 117 26.02 27.80 25.67
C SER A 117 25.35 28.40 24.42
N VAL A 118 25.50 27.78 23.24
CA VAL A 118 24.77 28.15 22.02
C VAL A 118 23.29 27.76 22.16
N VAL A 119 22.98 26.57 22.69
CA VAL A 119 21.59 26.18 22.97
C VAL A 119 20.92 27.16 23.94
N ASN A 120 21.60 27.56 25.02
CA ASN A 120 21.12 28.58 25.96
C ASN A 120 20.91 29.95 25.28
N ALA A 121 21.84 30.38 24.42
CA ALA A 121 21.73 31.63 23.69
C ALA A 121 20.54 31.65 22.72
N LEU A 122 20.30 30.55 22.00
CA LEU A 122 19.28 30.45 20.95
C LEU A 122 17.89 30.01 21.46
N SER A 123 17.77 29.73 22.76
CA SER A 123 16.50 29.43 23.44
C SER A 123 15.78 30.71 23.91
N GLU A 124 14.44 30.68 23.96
CA GLU A 124 13.67 31.69 24.69
C GLU A 124 13.96 31.55 26.19
N TRP A 125 13.90 30.33 26.70
CA TRP A 125 14.29 29.97 28.06
C TRP A 125 14.94 28.59 28.10
N LEU A 126 15.84 28.40 29.06
CA LEU A 126 16.48 27.13 29.36
C LEU A 126 16.50 26.93 30.88
N ARG A 127 16.17 25.73 31.35
CA ARG A 127 16.36 25.29 32.73
C ARG A 127 17.36 24.15 32.74
N VAL A 128 18.30 24.18 33.68
CA VAL A 128 19.19 23.07 34.00
C VAL A 128 18.92 22.59 35.43
N GLU A 129 18.78 21.29 35.59
CA GLU A 129 18.60 20.59 36.86
C GLU A 129 19.70 19.54 37.00
N ILE A 130 20.48 19.58 38.08
CA ILE A 130 21.67 18.76 38.29
C ILE A 130 21.47 17.95 39.57
N HIS A 131 21.53 16.63 39.43
CA HIS A 131 21.45 15.69 40.54
C HIS A 131 22.87 15.34 40.97
N LYS A 132 23.32 15.85 42.13
CA LYS A 132 24.71 15.68 42.59
C LYS A 132 24.82 15.86 44.10
N ASN A 133 25.74 15.11 44.73
CA ASN A 133 26.04 15.23 46.17
C ASN A 133 24.83 15.11 47.11
N GLY A 134 23.79 14.34 46.73
CA GLY A 134 22.55 14.21 47.51
C GLY A 134 21.51 15.32 47.30
N SER A 135 21.78 16.30 46.42
CA SER A 135 20.95 17.49 46.19
C SER A 135 20.58 17.67 44.72
N ILE A 136 19.39 18.24 44.48
CA ILE A 136 18.94 18.71 43.17
C ILE A 136 19.24 20.21 43.10
N HIS A 137 20.19 20.59 42.26
CA HIS A 137 20.53 21.99 41.99
C HIS A 137 19.81 22.47 40.72
N SER A 138 19.21 23.65 40.71
CA SER A 138 18.47 24.18 39.56
C SER A 138 18.78 25.65 39.27
N GLN A 139 18.88 25.98 37.98
CA GLN A 139 19.07 27.34 37.47
C GLN A 139 18.27 27.54 36.18
N GLU A 140 17.64 28.71 36.04
CA GLU A 140 16.91 29.11 34.83
C GLU A 140 17.62 30.26 34.12
N TYR A 141 17.53 30.26 32.80
CA TYR A 141 18.07 31.26 31.88
C TYR A 141 16.96 31.74 30.94
N VAL A 142 17.07 32.98 30.47
CA VAL A 142 16.20 33.58 29.46
C VAL A 142 17.10 34.20 28.40
N ARG A 143 17.04 33.70 27.15
CA ARG A 143 17.87 34.16 26.02
C ARG A 143 19.36 34.28 26.35
N GLY A 144 19.92 33.27 27.02
CA GLY A 144 21.32 33.21 27.47
C GLY A 144 21.62 33.85 28.84
N ALA A 145 20.76 34.72 29.38
CA ALA A 145 21.02 35.41 30.65
C ALA A 145 20.44 34.65 31.85
N PRO A 146 21.20 34.45 32.96
CA PRO A 146 20.69 33.78 34.16
C PRO A 146 19.58 34.61 34.84
N LYS A 147 18.46 33.95 35.16
CA LYS A 147 17.27 34.53 35.79
C LYS A 147 17.42 34.66 37.32
N TYR A 148 18.29 33.84 37.91
CA TYR A 148 18.68 33.85 39.32
C TYR A 148 19.93 32.98 39.55
N ASP A 149 20.57 33.15 40.70
CA ASP A 149 21.70 32.32 41.16
C ASP A 149 21.26 30.86 41.38
N LEU A 150 22.18 29.90 41.23
CA LEU A 150 21.96 28.47 41.40
C LEU A 150 21.33 28.13 42.78
N LYS A 151 20.18 27.46 42.78
CA LYS A 151 19.44 27.06 44.00
C LYS A 151 19.48 25.55 44.20
N VAL A 152 19.37 25.10 45.45
CA VAL A 152 18.95 23.73 45.77
C VAL A 152 17.43 23.69 45.85
N ILE A 153 16.79 22.78 45.11
CA ILE A 153 15.33 22.64 45.04
C ILE A 153 14.78 21.36 45.69
N GLY A 154 15.66 20.41 46.03
CA GLY A 154 15.29 19.15 46.71
C GLY A 154 16.50 18.28 47.02
N GLU A 155 16.25 17.14 47.66
CA GLU A 155 17.22 16.07 47.92
C GLU A 155 17.05 14.94 46.88
N THR A 156 18.11 14.17 46.59
CA THR A 156 18.05 13.08 45.60
C THR A 156 19.13 12.01 45.81
N ASP A 157 18.75 10.74 45.68
CA ASP A 157 19.67 9.59 45.70
C ASP A 157 20.33 9.31 44.33
N ARG A 158 20.00 10.07 43.28
CA ARG A 158 20.48 9.88 41.91
C ARG A 158 21.64 10.82 41.57
N THR A 159 22.39 10.48 40.53
CA THR A 159 23.28 11.40 39.80
C THR A 159 22.74 11.65 38.40
N GLY A 160 23.07 12.79 37.81
CA GLY A 160 22.68 13.11 36.44
C GLY A 160 22.58 14.60 36.14
N THR A 161 22.16 14.93 34.92
CA THR A 161 21.74 16.28 34.54
C THR A 161 20.55 16.22 33.59
N ALA A 162 19.56 17.08 33.84
CA ALA A 162 18.45 17.35 32.94
C ALA A 162 18.52 18.80 32.44
N ILE A 163 18.38 18.99 31.13
CA ILE A 163 18.33 20.30 30.48
C ILE A 163 17.01 20.36 29.71
N THR A 164 16.11 21.25 30.14
CA THR A 164 14.87 21.56 29.42
C THR A 164 15.00 22.92 28.78
N PHE A 165 14.75 23.03 27.46
CA PHE A 165 14.85 24.30 26.75
C PHE A 165 13.74 24.46 25.71
N LYS A 166 13.36 25.72 25.46
CA LYS A 166 12.41 26.08 24.41
C LYS A 166 13.10 26.99 23.39
N PRO A 167 13.11 26.66 22.08
CA PRO A 167 13.74 27.49 21.05
C PRO A 167 13.11 28.89 20.98
N ASP A 168 13.89 29.89 20.56
CA ASP A 168 13.41 31.27 20.46
C ASP A 168 12.69 31.52 19.11
N PRO A 169 11.36 31.78 19.07
CA PRO A 169 10.61 32.08 17.84
C PRO A 169 10.95 33.46 17.23
N ARG A 170 12.01 34.12 17.72
CA ARG A 170 12.63 35.31 17.10
C ARG A 170 13.90 34.98 16.33
N ILE A 171 14.32 33.72 16.31
CA ILE A 171 15.54 33.23 15.66
C ILE A 171 15.22 32.08 14.70
N PHE A 172 14.37 31.14 15.14
CA PHE A 172 13.88 30.05 14.30
C PHE A 172 12.55 30.43 13.67
N GLU A 173 12.40 30.13 12.38
CA GLU A 173 11.15 30.31 11.62
C GLU A 173 10.12 29.23 11.98
N GLU A 174 10.61 28.03 12.31
CA GLU A 174 9.84 26.91 12.82
C GLU A 174 10.39 26.50 14.20
N THR A 175 9.51 26.26 15.18
CA THR A 175 9.89 25.87 16.55
C THR A 175 9.41 24.49 16.97
N GLU A 176 8.85 23.70 16.04
CA GLU A 176 8.36 22.35 16.33
C GLU A 176 9.40 21.27 16.04
N PHE A 177 9.53 20.31 16.95
CA PHE A 177 10.50 19.22 16.82
C PHE A 177 9.86 17.99 16.18
N SER A 178 10.49 17.45 15.15
CA SER A 178 10.09 16.19 14.52
C SER A 178 10.56 15.00 15.36
N PHE A 179 9.60 14.25 15.89
CA PHE A 179 9.85 13.00 16.61
C PHE A 179 10.60 11.99 15.72
N ASN A 180 10.23 11.89 14.44
CA ASN A 180 10.84 10.97 13.49
C ASN A 180 12.33 11.31 13.22
N THR A 181 12.64 12.60 13.03
CA THR A 181 14.02 13.06 12.78
C THR A 181 14.90 12.84 14.02
N LEU A 182 14.38 13.11 15.22
CA LEU A 182 15.10 12.87 16.48
C LEU A 182 15.25 11.37 16.78
N SER A 183 14.19 10.57 16.70
CA SER A 183 14.26 9.13 16.98
C SER A 183 15.27 8.43 16.06
N LYS A 184 15.31 8.78 14.77
CA LYS A 184 16.33 8.27 13.84
C LYS A 184 17.75 8.59 14.33
N ARG A 185 18.03 9.85 14.69
CA ARG A 185 19.38 10.26 15.15
C ARG A 185 19.76 9.63 16.50
N LEU A 186 18.80 9.45 17.40
CA LEU A 186 19.01 8.77 18.68
C LEU A 186 19.27 7.27 18.50
N ARG A 187 18.59 6.63 17.54
CA ARG A 187 18.83 5.23 17.16
C ARG A 187 20.24 5.02 16.60
N GLU A 188 20.72 5.92 15.74
CA GLU A 188 22.13 5.92 15.28
C GLU A 188 23.12 5.97 16.46
N LEU A 189 22.85 6.84 17.45
CA LEU A 189 23.70 6.98 18.63
C LEU A 189 23.67 5.73 19.52
N ALA A 190 22.53 5.06 19.68
CA ALA A 190 22.43 3.81 20.44
C ALA A 190 23.25 2.68 19.78
N TYR A 191 23.25 2.57 18.44
CA TYR A 191 24.12 1.61 17.74
C TYR A 191 25.62 1.89 17.90
N LEU A 192 26.02 3.18 17.98
CA LEU A 192 27.43 3.59 18.11
C LEU A 192 27.97 3.47 19.55
N ASN A 193 27.08 3.44 20.55
CA ASN A 193 27.40 3.43 21.97
C ASN A 193 26.76 2.21 22.66
N HIS A 194 27.32 1.03 22.36
CA HIS A 194 26.95 -0.28 22.90
C HIS A 194 26.55 -0.24 24.38
N GLY A 195 25.39 -0.80 24.70
CA GLY A 195 24.85 -0.92 26.06
C GLY A 195 24.08 0.30 26.58
N VAL A 196 24.26 1.49 26.00
CA VAL A 196 23.54 2.71 26.43
C VAL A 196 22.08 2.64 25.97
N GLN A 197 21.15 2.84 26.92
CA GLN A 197 19.73 2.97 26.62
C GLN A 197 19.41 4.42 26.28
N ILE A 198 18.84 4.66 25.09
CA ILE A 198 18.40 5.99 24.65
C ILE A 198 16.89 5.97 24.38
N THR A 199 16.14 6.67 25.21
CA THR A 199 14.67 6.75 25.16
C THR A 199 14.24 8.08 24.53
N ILE A 200 13.28 8.07 23.61
CA ILE A 200 12.58 9.29 23.15
C ILE A 200 11.08 9.15 23.37
N LYS A 201 10.47 10.19 23.93
CA LYS A 201 9.03 10.26 24.23
C LYS A 201 8.42 11.53 23.66
N ASP A 202 7.28 11.42 23.00
CA ASP A 202 6.41 12.56 22.70
C ASP A 202 5.26 12.62 23.72
N GLU A 203 5.16 13.74 24.44
CA GLU A 203 4.04 14.01 25.34
C GLU A 203 3.01 14.99 24.76
N ARG A 204 3.23 15.55 23.56
CA ARG A 204 2.40 16.65 23.01
C ARG A 204 0.92 16.31 22.95
N GLY A 205 0.58 15.10 22.49
CA GLY A 205 -0.80 14.67 22.27
C GLY A 205 -1.40 15.24 20.98
N GLU A 206 -2.67 14.93 20.73
CA GLU A 206 -3.46 15.27 19.53
C GLU A 206 -3.09 16.64 18.92
N PRO A 207 -2.64 16.69 17.64
CA PRO A 207 -2.69 15.63 16.63
C PRO A 207 -1.54 14.59 16.71
N TYR A 208 -0.58 14.75 17.62
CA TYR A 208 0.56 13.84 17.74
C TYR A 208 0.21 12.64 18.65
N PRO A 209 0.25 11.38 18.16
CA PRO A 209 -0.01 10.22 19.01
C PRO A 209 1.06 10.08 20.10
N GLU A 210 0.64 9.70 21.33
CA GLU A 210 1.58 9.41 22.42
C GLU A 210 2.54 8.29 21.99
N SER A 211 3.80 8.65 21.77
CA SER A 211 4.81 7.82 21.12
C SER A 211 6.05 7.71 22.00
N LEU A 212 6.60 6.50 22.08
CA LEU A 212 7.70 6.14 22.96
C LEU A 212 8.59 5.12 22.25
N ASP A 213 9.76 5.57 21.79
CA ASP A 213 10.78 4.74 21.17
C ASP A 213 11.91 4.55 22.21
N THR A 214 12.35 3.31 22.44
CA THR A 214 13.49 3.00 23.33
C THR A 214 14.54 2.21 22.57
N HIS A 215 15.73 2.78 22.41
CA HIS A 215 16.83 2.23 21.62
C HIS A 215 17.95 1.73 22.53
N GLN A 216 18.24 0.43 22.49
CA GLN A 216 19.39 -0.18 23.16
C GLN A 216 19.87 -1.37 22.30
N PHE A 217 21.15 -1.39 21.91
CA PHE A 217 21.66 -2.36 20.94
C PHE A 217 23.00 -2.98 21.37
N ASP A 218 22.94 -4.23 21.83
CA ASP A 218 24.15 -4.99 22.22
C ASP A 218 25.02 -5.35 21.02
N GLY A 219 24.45 -5.52 19.82
CA GLY A 219 25.19 -5.82 18.59
C GLY A 219 26.01 -4.66 18.01
N GLY A 220 25.89 -3.46 18.57
CA GLY A 220 26.66 -2.27 18.17
C GLY A 220 26.60 -1.98 16.66
N ILE A 221 27.75 -1.71 16.04
CA ILE A 221 27.80 -1.37 14.62
C ILE A 221 27.53 -2.55 13.67
N MET A 222 27.55 -3.81 14.15
CA MET A 222 27.13 -4.95 13.33
C MET A 222 25.64 -4.87 13.06
N SER A 223 24.84 -4.70 14.11
CA SER A 223 23.39 -4.54 13.97
C SER A 223 22.98 -3.21 13.33
N PHE A 224 23.87 -2.21 13.30
CA PHE A 224 23.67 -1.05 12.44
C PHE A 224 23.84 -1.40 10.94
N VAL A 225 24.83 -2.20 10.57
CA VAL A 225 24.98 -2.68 9.18
C VAL A 225 23.84 -3.63 8.79
N GLU A 226 23.36 -4.45 9.71
CA GLU A 226 22.15 -5.27 9.52
C GLU A 226 20.93 -4.39 9.28
N TYR A 227 20.67 -3.38 10.12
CA TYR A 227 19.60 -2.40 9.91
C TYR A 227 19.70 -1.65 8.57
N LEU A 228 20.90 -1.24 8.16
CA LEU A 228 21.15 -0.58 6.86
C LEU A 228 21.03 -1.53 5.64
N ASN A 229 20.91 -2.84 5.88
CA ASN A 229 20.66 -3.89 4.89
C ASN A 229 19.36 -4.67 5.13
N GLU A 230 18.55 -4.31 6.14
CA GLU A 230 17.23 -4.87 6.42
C GLU A 230 16.39 -4.88 5.13
N ASN A 231 16.60 -3.85 4.31
CA ASN A 231 15.92 -3.65 3.04
C ASN A 231 16.60 -4.24 1.79
N LYS A 232 17.55 -5.19 1.92
CA LYS A 232 18.37 -5.68 0.78
C LYS A 232 18.76 -7.16 0.91
N ASN A 233 18.69 -7.91 -0.18
CA ASN A 233 19.24 -9.28 -0.24
C ASN A 233 20.75 -9.26 0.03
N THR A 234 21.20 -9.86 1.14
CA THR A 234 22.61 -9.86 1.55
C THR A 234 23.37 -11.08 1.03
N LEU A 235 24.64 -10.88 0.65
CA LEU A 235 25.52 -11.97 0.16
C LEU A 235 26.16 -12.78 1.30
N HIS A 236 26.19 -12.22 2.51
CA HIS A 236 26.76 -12.80 3.73
C HIS A 236 26.28 -12.07 4.98
N THR A 237 26.51 -12.64 6.16
CA THR A 237 26.40 -11.96 7.47
C THR A 237 27.47 -10.87 7.61
N PRO A 238 27.28 -9.81 8.42
CA PRO A 238 28.26 -8.73 8.55
C PRO A 238 29.64 -9.25 8.98
N ALA A 239 30.69 -8.81 8.30
CA ALA A 239 32.06 -9.02 8.73
C ALA A 239 32.50 -7.85 9.62
N HIS A 240 33.01 -8.13 10.81
CA HIS A 240 33.37 -7.14 11.83
C HIS A 240 34.88 -7.17 12.08
N PHE A 241 35.48 -5.99 12.11
CA PHE A 241 36.90 -5.79 12.31
C PHE A 241 37.11 -4.75 13.41
N LYS A 242 37.78 -5.14 14.49
CA LYS A 242 38.09 -4.24 15.61
C LYS A 242 39.59 -4.20 15.91
N LYS A 243 40.14 -3.00 16.12
CA LYS A 243 41.56 -2.81 16.49
C LYS A 243 41.73 -1.59 17.38
N GLN A 244 42.12 -1.83 18.62
CA GLN A 244 42.61 -0.81 19.51
C GLN A 244 44.13 -0.71 19.39
N LYS A 245 44.66 0.51 19.25
CA LYS A 245 46.09 0.80 19.31
C LYS A 245 46.32 2.19 19.89
N ASP A 246 47.24 2.29 20.85
CA ASP A 246 47.52 3.51 21.60
C ASP A 246 46.20 4.07 22.18
N ASP A 247 45.92 5.37 22.07
CA ASP A 247 44.63 5.97 22.48
C ASP A 247 43.62 6.08 21.32
N THR A 248 43.65 5.11 20.39
CA THR A 248 42.72 5.01 19.25
C THR A 248 42.03 3.64 19.24
N ASP A 249 40.70 3.62 19.18
CA ASP A 249 39.88 2.42 18.97
C ASP A 249 39.17 2.52 17.62
N ILE A 250 39.31 1.50 16.77
CA ILE A 250 38.73 1.47 15.41
C ILE A 250 37.86 0.24 15.29
N GLU A 251 36.64 0.44 14.84
CA GLU A 251 35.63 -0.60 14.72
C GLU A 251 34.91 -0.45 13.37
N ILE A 252 34.90 -1.49 12.54
CA ILE A 252 34.40 -1.45 11.18
C ILE A 252 33.53 -2.68 10.93
N ALA A 253 32.32 -2.48 10.43
CA ALA A 253 31.44 -3.54 9.95
C ALA A 253 31.18 -3.39 8.45
N ILE A 254 31.22 -4.48 7.70
CA ILE A 254 30.94 -4.51 6.25
C ILE A 254 29.99 -5.64 5.86
N GLN A 255 29.13 -5.40 4.88
CA GLN A 255 28.24 -6.42 4.33
C GLN A 255 27.84 -6.09 2.89
N TYR A 256 28.15 -6.99 1.95
CA TYR A 256 27.72 -6.87 0.56
C TYR A 256 26.28 -7.37 0.38
N ASN A 257 25.55 -6.73 -0.53
CA ASN A 257 24.19 -7.06 -0.95
C ASN A 257 24.09 -7.21 -2.49
N GLU A 258 22.95 -7.63 -3.00
CA GLU A 258 22.72 -7.88 -4.44
C GLU A 258 22.51 -6.59 -5.25
N GLY A 259 22.09 -5.48 -4.60
CA GLY A 259 21.83 -4.18 -5.22
C GLY A 259 23.07 -3.42 -5.72
N TYR A 260 22.87 -2.27 -6.37
CA TYR A 260 23.94 -1.53 -7.07
C TYR A 260 24.55 -0.37 -6.27
N ALA A 261 23.78 0.29 -5.40
CA ALA A 261 24.25 1.44 -4.64
C ALA A 261 25.17 1.07 -3.46
N ASP A 262 26.22 1.85 -3.23
CA ASP A 262 27.05 1.76 -2.01
C ASP A 262 26.49 2.63 -0.88
N ASN A 263 26.62 2.18 0.37
CA ASN A 263 26.22 2.90 1.57
C ASN A 263 27.32 2.80 2.63
N VAL A 264 28.29 3.73 2.58
CA VAL A 264 29.44 3.75 3.49
C VAL A 264 29.33 4.91 4.46
N LEU A 265 28.80 4.64 5.65
CA LEU A 265 28.73 5.62 6.74
C LEU A 265 30.05 5.67 7.51
N SER A 266 30.45 6.85 7.97
CA SER A 266 31.70 7.03 8.71
C SER A 266 31.54 8.00 9.88
N PHE A 267 32.07 7.59 11.03
CA PHE A 267 31.87 8.25 12.31
C PHE A 267 33.21 8.45 13.04
N VAL A 268 33.34 9.59 13.72
CA VAL A 268 34.45 9.91 14.61
C VAL A 268 33.88 10.38 15.94
N ASN A 269 34.20 9.70 17.03
CA ASN A 269 33.66 9.97 18.38
C ASN A 269 32.12 10.12 18.38
N SER A 270 31.43 9.17 17.76
CA SER A 270 29.96 9.12 17.57
C SER A 270 29.34 10.23 16.68
N ILE A 271 30.16 11.11 16.11
CA ILE A 271 29.75 12.17 15.18
C ILE A 271 29.93 11.71 13.73
N ASN A 272 28.91 11.91 12.89
CA ASN A 272 28.90 11.49 11.49
C ASN A 272 29.75 12.44 10.61
N THR A 273 30.86 11.94 10.08
CA THR A 273 31.68 12.67 9.11
C THR A 273 31.10 12.51 7.71
N LYS A 274 30.14 13.38 7.35
CA LYS A 274 29.44 13.33 6.05
C LYS A 274 30.39 13.43 4.84
N GLU A 275 31.48 14.19 4.94
CA GLU A 275 32.53 14.29 3.92
C GLU A 275 33.64 13.22 4.07
N GLY A 276 33.53 12.36 5.09
CA GLY A 276 34.52 11.34 5.41
C GLY A 276 35.83 11.92 5.93
N GLY A 277 36.94 11.59 5.28
CA GLY A 277 38.28 12.03 5.69
C GLY A 277 39.34 10.93 5.59
N THR A 278 40.36 11.02 6.43
CA THR A 278 41.53 10.13 6.42
C THR A 278 41.18 8.66 6.69
N HIS A 279 40.23 8.39 7.59
CA HIS A 279 39.69 7.06 7.89
C HIS A 279 38.99 6.44 6.67
N LEU A 280 38.03 7.15 6.06
CA LEU A 280 37.31 6.68 4.87
C LEU A 280 38.26 6.45 3.68
N SER A 281 39.25 7.35 3.50
CA SER A 281 40.31 7.19 2.50
C SER A 281 41.18 5.96 2.78
N GLY A 282 41.43 5.64 4.06
CA GLY A 282 42.13 4.43 4.48
C GLY A 282 41.35 3.17 4.11
N PHE A 283 40.07 3.11 4.51
CA PHE A 283 39.16 2.00 4.24
C PHE A 283 39.08 1.68 2.75
N LYS A 284 38.72 2.65 1.90
CA LYS A 284 38.58 2.46 0.44
C LYS A 284 39.90 1.97 -0.19
N THR A 285 41.06 2.43 0.29
CA THR A 285 42.37 1.97 -0.21
C THR A 285 42.64 0.50 0.12
N ALA A 286 42.38 0.07 1.36
CA ALA A 286 42.66 -1.30 1.79
C ALA A 286 41.68 -2.31 1.17
N LEU A 287 40.38 -1.99 1.16
CA LEU A 287 39.34 -2.75 0.47
C LEU A 287 39.73 -3.08 -0.98
N THR A 288 40.13 -2.04 -1.74
CA THR A 288 40.59 -2.18 -3.12
C THR A 288 41.80 -3.11 -3.25
N ARG A 289 42.77 -2.99 -2.34
CA ARG A 289 44.02 -3.77 -2.36
C ARG A 289 43.76 -5.25 -2.07
N SER A 290 43.03 -5.57 -1.01
CA SER A 290 42.75 -6.94 -0.57
C SER A 290 41.91 -7.71 -1.60
N ILE A 291 40.87 -7.08 -2.16
CA ILE A 291 40.05 -7.69 -3.23
C ILE A 291 40.90 -7.96 -4.49
N ASN A 292 41.76 -7.03 -4.89
CA ASN A 292 42.69 -7.26 -6.03
C ASN A 292 43.76 -8.32 -5.74
N LYS A 293 44.26 -8.45 -4.51
CA LYS A 293 45.19 -9.50 -4.08
C LYS A 293 44.52 -10.87 -4.26
N TYR A 294 43.40 -11.09 -3.58
CA TYR A 294 42.69 -12.36 -3.57
C TYR A 294 42.22 -12.78 -4.97
N ALA A 295 41.69 -11.83 -5.77
CA ALA A 295 41.25 -12.10 -7.14
C ALA A 295 42.37 -12.55 -8.08
N LYS A 296 43.61 -12.12 -7.85
CA LYS A 296 44.80 -12.54 -8.62
C LYS A 296 45.31 -13.90 -8.15
N GLU A 297 45.46 -14.09 -6.84
CA GLU A 297 45.94 -15.34 -6.25
C GLU A 297 45.01 -16.52 -6.60
N ASN A 298 43.69 -16.30 -6.57
CA ASN A 298 42.68 -17.28 -6.95
C ASN A 298 42.36 -17.32 -8.46
N ASN A 299 43.14 -16.62 -9.31
CA ASN A 299 43.00 -16.61 -10.78
C ASN A 299 41.60 -16.18 -11.30
N LEU A 300 40.83 -15.44 -10.50
CA LEU A 300 39.49 -14.96 -10.84
C LEU A 300 39.52 -13.82 -11.88
N ILE A 301 40.59 -13.01 -11.89
CA ILE A 301 40.83 -11.98 -12.90
C ILE A 301 42.03 -12.34 -13.80
N LYS A 302 41.82 -12.29 -15.13
CA LYS A 302 42.83 -12.74 -16.12
C LYS A 302 43.72 -11.63 -16.67
N ASN A 303 43.28 -10.37 -16.63
CA ASN A 303 44.03 -9.18 -17.05
C ASN A 303 43.32 -7.91 -16.53
N GLY A 304 44.10 -6.92 -16.08
CA GLY A 304 43.60 -5.66 -15.52
C GLY A 304 43.40 -5.70 -14.01
N ASP A 305 43.31 -4.51 -13.40
CA ASP A 305 43.03 -4.31 -11.99
C ASP A 305 41.60 -3.78 -11.80
N ILE A 306 40.97 -4.20 -10.70
CA ILE A 306 39.65 -3.72 -10.26
C ILE A 306 39.84 -2.34 -9.62
N SER A 307 39.02 -1.33 -9.98
CA SER A 307 39.14 0.00 -9.37
C SER A 307 38.45 0.07 -8.00
N GLY A 308 38.88 1.02 -7.17
CA GLY A 308 38.27 1.25 -5.85
C GLY A 308 36.84 1.79 -5.87
N ARG A 309 36.30 2.08 -7.06
CA ARG A 309 34.86 2.32 -7.26
C ARG A 309 34.12 1.00 -7.46
N ASP A 310 34.64 0.12 -8.31
CA ASP A 310 34.01 -1.18 -8.61
C ASP A 310 33.87 -2.04 -7.35
N THR A 311 34.84 -1.95 -6.41
CA THR A 311 34.79 -2.67 -5.13
C THR A 311 33.72 -2.19 -4.15
N LEU A 312 33.04 -1.08 -4.43
CA LEU A 312 31.94 -0.56 -3.60
C LEU A 312 30.56 -1.01 -4.10
N GLU A 313 30.42 -1.51 -5.34
CA GLU A 313 29.09 -1.80 -5.91
C GLU A 313 28.33 -2.84 -5.06
N GLY A 314 27.22 -2.41 -4.44
CA GLY A 314 26.44 -3.19 -3.48
C GLY A 314 27.06 -3.37 -2.09
N LEU A 315 28.00 -2.51 -1.67
CA LEU A 315 28.58 -2.55 -0.32
C LEU A 315 27.84 -1.63 0.65
N THR A 316 27.37 -2.18 1.78
CA THR A 316 27.03 -1.40 2.97
C THR A 316 28.15 -1.53 4.00
N ALA A 317 28.57 -0.43 4.61
CA ALA A 317 29.64 -0.41 5.61
C ALA A 317 29.46 0.71 6.64
N VAL A 318 29.81 0.43 7.89
CA VAL A 318 29.89 1.41 8.99
C VAL A 318 31.31 1.44 9.51
N ILE A 319 31.93 2.62 9.50
CA ILE A 319 33.29 2.87 9.97
C ILE A 319 33.20 3.75 11.22
N SER A 320 33.54 3.22 12.40
CA SER A 320 33.59 3.98 13.66
C SER A 320 35.03 4.13 14.14
N VAL A 321 35.42 5.35 14.50
CA VAL A 321 36.76 5.68 14.99
C VAL A 321 36.62 6.48 16.29
N ARG A 322 37.26 6.03 17.36
CA ARG A 322 37.34 6.73 18.66
C ARG A 322 38.76 7.26 18.85
N LEU A 323 38.91 8.57 19.04
CA LEU A 323 40.18 9.31 19.11
C LEU A 323 40.22 10.23 20.32
N ALA A 324 41.32 10.22 21.07
CA ALA A 324 41.55 11.17 22.17
C ALA A 324 41.85 12.61 21.73
N SER A 325 42.08 12.86 20.43
CA SER A 325 42.35 14.20 19.86
C SER A 325 42.04 14.25 18.34
N PRO A 326 40.77 14.17 17.92
CA PRO A 326 40.39 14.32 16.53
C PRO A 326 40.60 15.76 16.03
N GLN A 327 41.04 15.88 14.79
CA GLN A 327 41.26 17.14 14.07
C GLN A 327 40.35 17.17 12.85
N PHE A 328 39.38 18.08 12.85
CA PHE A 328 38.45 18.26 11.73
C PHE A 328 38.86 19.47 10.88
N GLU A 329 38.51 19.47 9.58
CA GLU A 329 38.84 20.59 8.68
C GLU A 329 38.01 21.87 8.96
N GLY A 330 36.96 21.79 9.79
CA GLY A 330 36.15 22.93 10.20
C GLY A 330 35.23 22.65 11.39
N GLN A 331 34.61 23.71 11.94
CA GLN A 331 33.75 23.68 13.14
C GLN A 331 32.59 22.68 13.05
N THR A 332 32.07 22.44 11.85
CA THR A 332 30.95 21.52 11.57
C THR A 332 31.33 20.04 11.70
N LYS A 333 32.59 19.71 11.98
CA LYS A 333 33.11 18.34 12.21
C LYS A 333 32.90 17.38 11.02
N MET A 334 32.60 17.89 9.82
CA MET A 334 32.18 17.11 8.65
C MET A 334 33.27 16.16 8.10
N LYS A 335 34.55 16.46 8.33
CA LYS A 335 35.68 15.82 7.66
C LYS A 335 36.92 15.65 8.56
N LEU A 336 37.45 14.44 8.67
CA LEU A 336 38.61 14.10 9.52
C LEU A 336 39.97 14.31 8.82
N GLY A 337 40.88 15.01 9.50
CA GLY A 337 42.23 15.32 9.04
C GLY A 337 43.38 14.48 9.63
N ASN A 338 43.19 13.72 10.72
CA ASN A 338 44.27 12.94 11.36
C ASN A 338 44.92 11.92 10.38
N ILE A 339 46.14 12.22 9.91
CA ILE A 339 46.84 11.41 8.88
C ILE A 339 47.14 10.00 9.38
N GLU A 340 47.48 9.84 10.66
CA GLU A 340 47.80 8.56 11.31
C GLU A 340 46.68 7.52 11.18
N VAL A 341 45.42 7.94 11.30
CA VAL A 341 44.23 7.08 11.27
C VAL A 341 44.10 6.35 9.93
N LYS A 342 44.54 6.99 8.83
CA LYS A 342 44.54 6.36 7.50
C LYS A 342 45.38 5.07 7.48
N GLY A 343 46.54 5.09 8.11
CA GLY A 343 47.43 3.93 8.20
C GLY A 343 46.89 2.83 9.12
N LEU A 344 46.26 3.22 10.23
CA LEU A 344 45.65 2.27 11.17
C LEU A 344 44.46 1.53 10.53
N VAL A 345 43.56 2.26 9.87
CA VAL A 345 42.43 1.68 9.12
C VAL A 345 42.93 0.79 7.97
N GLN A 346 44.00 1.18 7.25
CA GLN A 346 44.57 0.38 6.17
C GLN A 346 45.22 -0.94 6.62
N SER A 347 45.67 -1.00 7.88
CA SER A 347 46.18 -2.20 8.53
C SER A 347 45.01 -3.09 8.96
N LEU A 348 44.05 -2.56 9.74
CA LEU A 348 42.89 -3.33 10.21
C LEU A 348 42.08 -3.95 9.05
N VAL A 349 41.65 -3.13 8.08
CA VAL A 349 40.86 -3.62 6.94
C VAL A 349 41.68 -4.57 6.08
N GLY A 350 43.00 -4.35 5.96
CA GLY A 350 43.86 -5.25 5.19
C GLY A 350 44.05 -6.62 5.81
N GLU A 351 44.17 -6.68 7.14
CA GLU A 351 44.35 -7.92 7.89
C GLU A 351 43.03 -8.70 7.97
N GLY A 352 41.95 -8.08 8.47
CA GLY A 352 40.67 -8.75 8.69
C GLY A 352 39.92 -9.11 7.39
N LEU A 353 40.07 -8.33 6.32
CA LEU A 353 39.44 -8.69 5.03
C LEU A 353 40.19 -9.80 4.31
N ASP A 354 41.53 -9.85 4.39
CA ASP A 354 42.29 -10.97 3.83
C ASP A 354 41.89 -12.27 4.56
N GLU A 355 41.81 -12.24 5.89
CA GLU A 355 41.34 -13.35 6.75
C GLU A 355 39.91 -13.79 6.40
N PHE A 356 38.95 -12.87 6.36
CA PHE A 356 37.55 -13.15 6.02
C PHE A 356 37.37 -13.78 4.62
N LEU A 357 38.15 -13.32 3.63
CA LEU A 357 38.09 -13.88 2.27
C LEU A 357 38.72 -15.29 2.18
N GLU A 358 39.75 -15.57 3.00
CA GLU A 358 40.37 -16.89 3.11
C GLU A 358 39.48 -17.89 3.87
N GLU A 359 38.79 -17.48 4.94
CA GLU A 359 37.86 -18.34 5.69
C GLU A 359 36.55 -18.65 4.93
N HIS A 360 36.06 -17.71 4.11
CA HIS A 360 34.78 -17.84 3.39
C HIS A 360 34.93 -17.86 1.86
N PRO A 361 35.65 -18.83 1.25
CA PRO A 361 35.99 -18.78 -0.17
C PRO A 361 34.80 -18.85 -1.13
N LYS A 362 33.67 -19.44 -0.72
CA LYS A 362 32.41 -19.41 -1.49
C LYS A 362 31.83 -17.98 -1.58
N THR A 363 31.89 -17.24 -0.47
CA THR A 363 31.42 -15.87 -0.33
C THR A 363 32.36 -14.90 -1.04
N ALA A 364 33.67 -15.03 -0.79
CA ALA A 364 34.72 -14.26 -1.46
C ALA A 364 34.59 -14.35 -2.98
N LYS A 365 34.36 -15.56 -3.51
CA LYS A 365 34.12 -15.78 -4.93
C LYS A 365 32.86 -15.03 -5.43
N LYS A 366 31.71 -15.14 -4.76
CA LYS A 366 30.48 -14.40 -5.14
C LYS A 366 30.72 -12.88 -5.21
N ILE A 367 31.34 -12.32 -4.16
CA ILE A 367 31.66 -10.88 -4.07
C ILE A 367 32.54 -10.46 -5.26
N ILE A 368 33.60 -11.22 -5.55
CA ILE A 368 34.54 -10.91 -6.62
C ILE A 368 33.91 -11.10 -8.01
N GLU A 369 33.04 -12.09 -8.21
CA GLU A 369 32.31 -12.27 -9.48
C GLU A 369 31.38 -11.08 -9.75
N LYS A 370 30.61 -10.61 -8.74
CA LYS A 370 29.79 -9.38 -8.82
C LYS A 370 30.64 -8.16 -9.18
N ILE A 371 31.74 -7.92 -8.45
CA ILE A 371 32.64 -6.77 -8.67
C ILE A 371 33.30 -6.82 -10.06
N ILE A 372 33.62 -8.02 -10.57
CA ILE A 372 34.14 -8.19 -11.93
C ILE A 372 33.07 -7.90 -12.98
N GLU A 373 31.79 -8.18 -12.73
CA GLU A 373 30.69 -7.76 -13.61
C GLU A 373 30.41 -6.26 -13.58
N ALA A 374 30.48 -5.64 -12.40
CA ALA A 374 30.47 -4.18 -12.23
C ALA A 374 31.57 -3.53 -13.09
N ALA A 375 32.83 -3.96 -12.91
CA ALA A 375 33.98 -3.44 -13.65
C ALA A 375 33.88 -3.67 -15.18
N LYS A 376 33.34 -4.83 -15.63
CA LYS A 376 33.04 -5.07 -17.07
C LYS A 376 31.99 -4.09 -17.60
N ALA A 377 30.89 -3.93 -16.87
CA ALA A 377 29.79 -3.04 -17.25
C ALA A 377 30.26 -1.57 -17.28
N TRP A 378 31.03 -1.13 -16.30
CA TRP A 378 31.61 0.21 -16.24
C TRP A 378 32.68 0.44 -17.33
N SER A 379 33.51 -0.55 -17.63
CA SER A 379 34.46 -0.49 -18.76
C SER A 379 33.74 -0.36 -20.11
N ALA A 380 32.63 -1.10 -20.32
CA ALA A 380 31.77 -0.95 -21.48
C ALA A 380 31.09 0.43 -21.51
N ALA A 381 30.61 0.92 -20.36
CA ALA A 381 30.01 2.25 -20.21
C ALA A 381 31.01 3.38 -20.52
N LYS A 382 32.26 3.25 -20.07
CA LYS A 382 33.34 4.20 -20.36
C LYS A 382 33.69 4.21 -21.84
N LYS A 383 33.80 3.04 -22.49
CA LYS A 383 34.01 2.95 -23.95
C LYS A 383 32.85 3.56 -24.74
N ALA A 384 31.60 3.35 -24.29
CA ALA A 384 30.42 4.00 -24.86
C ALA A 384 30.45 5.53 -24.66
N ARG A 385 30.74 6.00 -23.43
CA ARG A 385 30.97 7.43 -23.11
C ARG A 385 32.04 8.03 -24.01
N GLU A 386 33.19 7.37 -24.20
CA GLU A 386 34.29 7.87 -25.03
C GLU A 386 33.95 7.90 -26.54
N LEU A 387 33.20 6.91 -27.04
CA LEU A 387 32.65 6.93 -28.41
C LEU A 387 31.68 8.09 -28.62
N THR A 388 30.77 8.33 -27.66
CA THR A 388 29.86 9.48 -27.69
C THR A 388 30.61 10.80 -27.55
N ARG A 389 31.60 10.89 -26.65
CA ARG A 389 32.46 12.06 -26.40
C ARG A 389 33.33 12.41 -27.61
N ARG A 390 33.70 11.43 -28.45
CA ARG A 390 34.34 11.65 -29.75
C ARG A 390 33.40 12.22 -30.82
N LYS A 391 32.09 12.00 -30.73
CA LYS A 391 31.11 12.73 -31.56
C LYS A 391 30.92 14.17 -31.05
N THR A 392 30.63 14.35 -29.76
CA THR A 392 30.45 15.72 -29.20
C THR A 392 31.73 16.56 -29.18
N ALA A 393 32.92 15.98 -29.34
CA ALA A 393 34.16 16.74 -29.56
C ALA A 393 34.22 17.49 -30.91
N LEU A 394 33.41 17.11 -31.91
CA LEU A 394 33.21 17.91 -33.13
C LEU A 394 32.03 18.90 -33.01
N GLU A 395 31.19 18.74 -31.99
CA GLU A 395 29.96 19.52 -31.75
C GLU A 395 30.04 20.33 -30.44
N SER A 396 31.25 20.68 -29.99
CA SER A 396 31.53 21.22 -28.65
C SER A 396 31.14 22.69 -28.46
N GLY A 397 29.93 23.05 -28.88
CA GLY A 397 29.34 24.39 -28.80
C GLY A 397 27.85 24.46 -29.12
N SER A 398 27.21 23.37 -29.57
CA SER A 398 25.76 23.31 -29.77
C SER A 398 25.03 22.89 -28.48
N LEU A 399 24.22 23.80 -27.93
CA LEU A 399 23.22 23.51 -26.90
C LEU A 399 22.18 22.51 -27.43
N PRO A 400 21.46 21.76 -26.56
CA PRO A 400 20.47 20.78 -27.00
C PRO A 400 19.35 21.43 -27.82
N GLY A 401 19.02 20.86 -28.99
CA GLY A 401 18.08 21.48 -29.94
C GLY A 401 16.65 21.72 -29.43
N LYS A 402 16.21 21.06 -28.35
CA LYS A 402 14.94 21.33 -27.65
C LYS A 402 15.00 22.54 -26.71
N LEU A 403 16.17 22.84 -26.14
CA LEU A 403 16.33 23.82 -25.07
C LEU A 403 16.06 25.24 -25.58
N ALA A 404 15.02 25.88 -25.06
CA ALA A 404 14.73 27.29 -25.30
C ALA A 404 15.50 28.15 -24.28
N ASP A 405 16.81 28.27 -24.49
CA ASP A 405 17.76 28.89 -23.55
C ASP A 405 17.53 30.41 -23.31
N CYS A 406 18.11 30.95 -22.24
CA CYS A 406 18.09 32.36 -21.87
C CYS A 406 19.34 33.13 -22.35
N SER A 407 19.33 34.45 -22.21
CA SER A 407 20.47 35.31 -22.61
C SER A 407 21.43 35.67 -21.46
N GLU A 408 20.94 35.68 -20.23
CA GLU A 408 21.71 35.92 -19.00
C GLU A 408 22.70 34.77 -18.79
N ARG A 409 23.87 35.11 -18.25
CA ARG A 409 24.99 34.19 -18.03
C ARG A 409 25.42 34.09 -16.57
N ASN A 410 24.81 34.86 -15.68
CA ASN A 410 24.96 34.70 -14.24
C ASN A 410 23.98 33.62 -13.72
N PRO A 411 24.46 32.44 -13.29
CA PRO A 411 23.59 31.34 -12.84
C PRO A 411 22.64 31.71 -11.70
N ALA A 412 23.07 32.60 -10.81
CA ALA A 412 22.27 33.10 -9.68
C ALA A 412 21.17 34.10 -10.10
N LYS A 413 20.95 34.30 -11.40
CA LYS A 413 19.86 35.09 -11.97
C LYS A 413 19.07 34.33 -13.05
N SER A 414 19.50 33.14 -13.43
CA SER A 414 18.89 32.36 -14.50
C SER A 414 18.24 31.09 -13.97
N GLU A 415 17.13 30.72 -14.59
CA GLU A 415 16.24 29.65 -14.13
C GLU A 415 15.76 28.80 -15.31
N ILE A 416 15.36 27.56 -15.05
CA ILE A 416 14.91 26.61 -16.07
C ILE A 416 13.63 25.88 -15.64
N TYR A 417 12.60 25.97 -16.48
CA TYR A 417 11.37 25.20 -16.31
C TYR A 417 11.51 23.88 -17.07
N LEU A 418 11.31 22.76 -16.37
CA LEU A 418 11.13 21.45 -16.97
C LEU A 418 9.64 21.30 -17.24
N VAL A 419 9.27 21.08 -18.49
CA VAL A 419 7.86 21.11 -18.89
C VAL A 419 7.51 19.83 -19.65
N GLU A 420 6.38 19.25 -19.26
CA GLU A 420 5.75 18.11 -19.92
C GLU A 420 5.31 18.45 -21.34
N GLY A 421 5.77 17.67 -22.31
CA GLY A 421 5.41 17.79 -23.72
C GLY A 421 5.92 19.05 -24.44
N ASP A 422 5.96 18.97 -25.77
CA ASP A 422 6.26 20.15 -26.61
C ASP A 422 5.10 21.18 -26.62
N SER A 423 3.91 20.81 -26.16
CA SER A 423 2.72 21.68 -26.12
C SER A 423 2.80 22.74 -25.03
N ALA A 424 2.80 22.34 -23.75
CA ALA A 424 3.01 23.26 -22.64
C ALA A 424 4.42 23.90 -22.68
N GLY A 425 5.43 23.14 -23.12
CA GLY A 425 6.75 23.69 -23.44
C GLY A 425 6.72 24.80 -24.50
N GLY A 426 5.79 24.72 -25.46
CA GLY A 426 5.52 25.74 -26.47
C GLY A 426 4.84 27.00 -25.92
N SER A 427 3.87 26.86 -25.01
CA SER A 427 3.22 27.99 -24.32
C SER A 427 4.21 28.70 -23.38
N ALA A 428 4.93 27.97 -22.53
CA ALA A 428 5.92 28.54 -21.63
C ALA A 428 7.09 29.21 -22.38
N LYS A 429 7.54 28.63 -23.52
CA LYS A 429 8.55 29.25 -24.40
C LYS A 429 8.12 30.59 -25.01
N GLN A 430 6.82 30.83 -25.13
CA GLN A 430 6.26 32.10 -25.59
C GLN A 430 6.04 33.09 -24.46
N GLY A 431 5.65 32.63 -23.26
CA GLY A 431 5.39 33.49 -22.09
C GLY A 431 6.64 34.01 -21.40
N ARG A 432 7.73 33.23 -21.41
CA ARG A 432 8.97 33.54 -20.67
C ARG A 432 9.61 34.89 -20.96
N ASP A 433 10.25 35.49 -19.95
CA ASP A 433 11.31 36.47 -20.21
C ASP A 433 12.58 35.75 -20.67
N ARG A 434 12.81 35.84 -21.98
CA ARG A 434 13.98 35.27 -22.68
C ARG A 434 15.30 35.80 -22.15
N LYS A 435 15.29 36.90 -21.38
CA LYS A 435 16.48 37.40 -20.70
C LYS A 435 17.04 36.35 -19.75
N PHE A 436 16.24 35.76 -18.86
CA PHE A 436 16.74 34.94 -17.75
C PHE A 436 16.08 33.55 -17.57
N GLN A 437 14.89 33.32 -18.15
CA GLN A 437 14.21 32.02 -18.10
C GLN A 437 14.58 31.14 -19.29
N ALA A 438 14.94 29.89 -19.05
CA ALA A 438 15.05 28.83 -20.05
C ALA A 438 13.91 27.82 -19.92
N ILE A 439 13.50 27.19 -21.02
CA ILE A 439 12.46 26.14 -21.02
C ILE A 439 13.00 24.89 -21.66
N LEU A 440 12.79 23.74 -21.02
CA LEU A 440 13.15 22.44 -21.54
C LEU A 440 11.93 21.50 -21.61
N PRO A 441 11.36 21.30 -22.81
CA PRO A 441 10.33 20.31 -23.05
C PRO A 441 10.88 18.89 -22.90
N LEU A 442 10.27 18.10 -22.03
CA LEU A 442 10.47 16.66 -21.88
C LEU A 442 9.42 15.92 -22.74
N ARG A 443 9.65 14.63 -23.04
CA ARG A 443 8.72 13.81 -23.83
C ARG A 443 8.68 12.40 -23.24
N GLY A 444 7.51 11.97 -22.77
CA GLY A 444 7.36 10.69 -22.11
C GLY A 444 7.97 10.70 -20.71
N LYS A 445 7.53 9.74 -19.91
CA LYS A 445 8.10 9.36 -18.62
C LYS A 445 9.62 9.18 -18.70
N ILE A 446 10.32 9.68 -17.70
CA ILE A 446 11.78 9.60 -17.63
C ILE A 446 12.18 8.15 -17.33
N LEU A 447 13.34 7.71 -17.82
CA LEU A 447 13.85 6.38 -17.46
C LEU A 447 14.07 6.29 -15.94
N ASN A 448 13.31 5.45 -15.25
CA ASN A 448 13.52 5.07 -13.86
C ASN A 448 15.00 4.71 -13.60
N VAL A 449 15.60 5.40 -12.63
CA VAL A 449 17.06 5.40 -12.38
C VAL A 449 17.51 4.50 -11.22
N GLU A 450 16.58 3.78 -10.59
CA GLU A 450 16.88 2.70 -9.63
C GLU A 450 17.19 1.41 -10.40
N LYS A 451 16.20 0.88 -11.12
CA LYS A 451 16.31 -0.35 -11.94
C LYS A 451 17.25 -0.21 -13.17
N ALA A 452 18.05 0.85 -13.28
CA ALA A 452 18.87 1.18 -14.44
C ALA A 452 20.33 1.53 -14.07
N ARG A 453 21.27 0.61 -14.34
CA ARG A 453 22.71 0.90 -14.23
C ARG A 453 23.08 2.15 -15.05
N LEU A 454 23.99 2.99 -14.53
CA LEU A 454 24.42 4.30 -15.05
C LEU A 454 24.65 4.37 -16.59
N HIS A 455 25.09 3.27 -17.21
CA HIS A 455 25.23 3.15 -18.66
C HIS A 455 23.91 3.29 -19.45
N LYS A 456 22.81 2.74 -18.94
CA LYS A 456 21.45 2.82 -19.54
C LYS A 456 20.93 4.26 -19.42
N ILE A 457 21.09 4.85 -18.24
CA ILE A 457 20.78 6.27 -17.93
C ILE A 457 21.48 7.21 -18.92
N LEU A 458 22.80 7.08 -19.11
CA LEU A 458 23.58 7.94 -20.01
C LEU A 458 23.25 7.77 -21.51
N ARG A 459 22.58 6.69 -21.91
CA ARG A 459 22.08 6.50 -23.29
C ARG A 459 20.75 7.19 -23.52
N ASN A 460 19.91 7.38 -22.51
CA ASN A 460 18.64 8.08 -22.62
C ASN A 460 18.86 9.52 -23.16
N ASN A 461 18.05 9.93 -24.13
CA ASN A 461 18.22 11.21 -24.83
C ASN A 461 17.75 12.40 -24.00
N GLU A 462 16.68 12.24 -23.22
CA GLU A 462 16.12 13.29 -22.37
C GLU A 462 17.02 13.54 -21.16
N ILE A 463 17.47 12.47 -20.47
CA ILE A 463 18.42 12.59 -19.35
C ILE A 463 19.74 13.24 -19.82
N ARG A 464 20.30 12.81 -20.96
CA ARG A 464 21.49 13.46 -21.53
C ARG A 464 21.24 14.92 -21.90
N THR A 465 20.03 15.25 -22.35
CA THR A 465 19.61 16.62 -22.66
C THR A 465 19.55 17.48 -21.39
N MET A 466 18.94 17.00 -20.30
CA MET A 466 18.92 17.68 -19.00
C MET A 466 20.33 17.93 -18.46
N ILE A 467 21.19 16.91 -18.41
CA ILE A 467 22.59 17.05 -17.96
C ILE A 467 23.34 18.12 -18.77
N THR A 468 23.11 18.16 -20.09
CA THR A 468 23.73 19.17 -20.98
C THR A 468 23.12 20.56 -20.81
N ALA A 469 21.82 20.66 -20.47
CA ALA A 469 21.16 21.92 -20.20
C ALA A 469 21.65 22.54 -18.89
N PHE A 470 21.68 21.78 -17.78
CA PHE A 470 22.10 22.24 -16.46
C PHE A 470 23.61 22.54 -16.37
N GLY A 471 24.45 21.85 -17.15
CA GLY A 471 25.90 22.10 -17.26
C GLY A 471 26.77 21.58 -16.10
N THR A 472 26.16 21.11 -15.01
CA THR A 472 26.81 20.63 -13.78
C THR A 472 27.64 19.36 -13.95
N GLY A 473 27.20 18.43 -14.81
CA GLY A 473 27.72 17.05 -14.83
C GLY A 473 26.90 16.11 -13.92
N ILE A 474 27.40 14.89 -13.65
CA ILE A 474 26.77 13.94 -12.72
C ILE A 474 27.81 13.13 -11.94
N GLY A 475 27.48 12.75 -10.70
CA GLY A 475 28.34 11.92 -9.83
C GLY A 475 29.76 12.48 -9.71
N ASP A 476 30.78 11.64 -9.91
CA ASP A 476 32.20 12.00 -9.83
C ASP A 476 32.63 13.16 -10.77
N GLU A 477 31.85 13.47 -11.81
CA GLU A 477 32.10 14.60 -12.74
C GLU A 477 31.20 15.83 -12.44
N PHE A 478 30.37 15.80 -11.39
CA PHE A 478 29.51 16.92 -10.96
C PHE A 478 30.33 18.07 -10.37
N ASN A 479 30.04 19.30 -10.79
CA ASN A 479 30.49 20.53 -10.14
C ASN A 479 29.38 21.60 -10.22
N ILE A 480 28.92 22.06 -9.05
CA ILE A 480 27.87 23.08 -8.91
C ILE A 480 28.32 24.48 -9.39
N GLU A 481 29.62 24.81 -9.37
CA GLU A 481 30.17 26.05 -9.96
C GLU A 481 29.92 26.16 -11.47
N LYS A 482 29.54 25.04 -12.12
CA LYS A 482 29.19 24.97 -13.55
C LYS A 482 27.68 24.89 -13.79
N ALA A 483 26.87 25.00 -12.75
CA ALA A 483 25.43 25.15 -12.89
C ALA A 483 25.12 26.35 -13.77
N ARG A 484 24.23 26.16 -14.76
CA ARG A 484 23.80 27.22 -15.68
C ARG A 484 22.56 27.99 -15.21
N TYR A 485 21.88 27.44 -14.21
CA TYR A 485 20.66 27.95 -13.60
C TYR A 485 20.71 27.59 -12.11
N HIS A 486 20.30 28.51 -11.23
CA HIS A 486 20.16 28.25 -9.79
C HIS A 486 18.69 28.00 -9.36
N GLN A 487 17.79 27.80 -10.32
CA GLN A 487 16.38 27.49 -10.08
C GLN A 487 15.85 26.56 -11.19
N ILE A 488 15.25 25.42 -10.80
CA ILE A 488 14.73 24.34 -11.67
C ILE A 488 13.28 23.99 -11.21
N SER A 489 12.29 23.78 -12.11
CA SER A 489 10.83 23.73 -11.74
C SER A 489 9.98 22.57 -12.35
N ILE A 490 8.94 22.04 -11.64
CA ILE A 490 8.13 20.78 -11.90
C ILE A 490 6.64 20.80 -11.33
N MET A 491 5.62 19.93 -11.69
CA MET A 491 4.11 20.10 -11.44
C MET A 491 3.17 18.78 -11.47
N SER A 492 2.00 18.58 -10.73
CA SER A 492 0.93 17.45 -10.85
C SER A 492 -0.35 17.28 -9.86
N VAL A 493 -1.29 16.24 -9.95
CA VAL A 493 -2.56 15.91 -9.10
C VAL A 493 -3.01 14.37 -8.77
N ASP A 494 -4.33 13.89 -8.74
CA ASP A 494 -4.94 12.57 -8.15
C ASP A 494 -6.45 12.12 -8.61
N GLY A 495 -7.07 10.87 -8.39
CA GLY A 495 -8.46 10.32 -8.88
C GLY A 495 -9.27 9.11 -8.20
N ALA A 496 -10.56 8.70 -8.59
CA ALA A 496 -11.35 7.37 -8.34
C ALA A 496 -12.94 7.19 -8.72
N GLU A 497 -13.51 6.04 -9.23
CA GLU A 497 -15.03 5.70 -9.42
C GLU A 497 -15.53 4.19 -9.66
N ILE A 498 -16.87 3.92 -9.91
CA ILE A 498 -17.62 2.59 -10.04
C ILE A 498 -18.37 2.28 -11.39
N THR A 499 -18.49 0.99 -11.83
CA THR A 499 -19.26 0.49 -13.02
C THR A 499 -19.93 -0.93 -12.89
N PHE A 500 -20.41 -1.51 -14.01
CA PHE A 500 -20.89 -2.90 -14.18
C PHE A 500 -20.22 -3.61 -15.37
N ILE A 501 -19.86 -4.89 -15.18
CA ILE A 501 -19.25 -5.77 -16.19
C ILE A 501 -20.03 -7.09 -16.35
N ARG A 502 -19.70 -7.87 -17.37
CA ARG A 502 -20.04 -9.30 -17.52
C ARG A 502 -18.75 -10.11 -17.65
N ASP A 503 -18.69 -11.27 -17.00
CA ASP A 503 -17.54 -12.18 -17.02
C ASP A 503 -17.65 -13.30 -18.10
N PRO A 504 -16.63 -14.15 -18.28
CA PRO A 504 -16.58 -15.16 -19.35
C PRO A 504 -17.68 -16.24 -19.25
N ASP A 505 -18.15 -16.51 -18.03
CA ASP A 505 -19.26 -17.44 -17.76
C ASP A 505 -20.63 -16.77 -18.00
N GLY A 506 -20.64 -15.48 -18.35
CA GLY A 506 -21.83 -14.70 -18.69
C GLY A 506 -22.47 -13.98 -17.51
N MET A 507 -21.86 -14.03 -16.32
CA MET A 507 -22.42 -13.45 -15.10
C MET A 507 -22.11 -11.95 -15.00
N ILE A 508 -23.14 -11.17 -14.73
CA ILE A 508 -23.06 -9.72 -14.50
C ILE A 508 -22.52 -9.46 -13.09
N LYS A 509 -21.50 -8.61 -12.97
CA LYS A 509 -20.86 -8.23 -11.69
C LYS A 509 -20.78 -6.72 -11.54
N SER A 510 -20.98 -6.23 -10.32
CA SER A 510 -20.90 -4.80 -9.97
C SER A 510 -19.53 -4.48 -9.37
N VAL A 511 -18.72 -3.69 -10.07
CA VAL A 511 -17.29 -3.50 -9.73
C VAL A 511 -16.92 -2.03 -9.56
N CYS A 512 -16.02 -1.75 -8.63
CA CYS A 512 -15.25 -0.52 -8.65
C CYS A 512 -14.34 -0.55 -9.89
N ILE A 513 -14.27 0.55 -10.64
CA ILE A 513 -13.51 0.58 -11.90
C ILE A 513 -12.03 0.36 -11.61
N GLY A 514 -11.53 0.96 -10.51
CA GLY A 514 -10.15 0.82 -10.06
C GLY A 514 -9.77 -0.62 -9.76
N ASP A 515 -10.40 -1.22 -8.74
CA ASP A 515 -10.10 -2.59 -8.31
C ASP A 515 -10.19 -3.63 -9.45
N PHE A 516 -11.13 -3.45 -10.39
CA PHE A 516 -11.25 -4.32 -11.55
C PHE A 516 -10.13 -4.11 -12.58
N ILE A 517 -9.80 -2.87 -12.93
CA ILE A 517 -8.71 -2.60 -13.89
C ILE A 517 -7.35 -2.96 -13.30
N ASP A 518 -7.14 -2.74 -12.00
CA ASP A 518 -5.92 -3.16 -11.29
C ASP A 518 -5.75 -4.69 -11.34
N SER A 519 -6.77 -5.46 -10.96
CA SER A 519 -6.71 -6.94 -10.98
C SER A 519 -6.58 -7.54 -12.39
N MET A 520 -7.14 -6.90 -13.42
CA MET A 520 -6.94 -7.28 -14.84
C MET A 520 -5.52 -6.97 -15.35
N ILE A 521 -4.85 -5.95 -14.81
CA ILE A 521 -3.45 -5.63 -15.15
C ILE A 521 -2.47 -6.59 -14.44
N GLU A 522 -2.82 -7.07 -13.25
CA GLU A 522 -1.95 -7.92 -12.42
C GLU A 522 -1.96 -9.41 -12.80
N THR A 523 -2.99 -9.88 -13.51
CA THR A 523 -3.17 -11.32 -13.83
C THR A 523 -2.49 -11.78 -15.13
N ASP A 524 -2.23 -10.90 -16.12
CA ASP A 524 -1.65 -11.27 -17.43
C ASP A 524 -0.10 -11.18 -17.45
N GLU A 525 0.56 -11.97 -16.60
CA GLU A 525 2.03 -11.97 -16.47
C GLU A 525 2.77 -12.53 -17.71
N GLU A 526 2.20 -13.49 -18.43
CA GLU A 526 2.89 -14.21 -19.52
C GLU A 526 2.95 -13.44 -20.85
N ASN A 527 1.97 -12.58 -21.17
CA ASN A 527 1.89 -11.87 -22.46
C ASN A 527 2.50 -10.46 -22.46
N LYS A 528 3.52 -10.19 -21.62
CA LYS A 528 4.22 -8.90 -21.54
C LYS A 528 5.06 -8.57 -22.80
N SER A 529 4.39 -8.25 -23.91
CA SER A 529 4.99 -7.66 -25.13
C SER A 529 5.06 -6.12 -25.10
N GLY A 530 4.89 -5.50 -23.92
CA GLY A 530 5.16 -4.09 -23.63
C GLY A 530 6.33 -3.91 -22.65
N ASN A 531 7.04 -2.78 -22.71
CA ASN A 531 8.15 -2.48 -21.79
C ASN A 531 7.69 -1.56 -20.64
N GLY A 532 7.43 -2.10 -19.45
CA GLY A 532 7.30 -1.29 -18.24
C GLY A 532 6.47 -1.94 -17.13
N GLU A 533 6.93 -1.81 -15.89
CA GLU A 533 6.14 -2.08 -14.69
C GLU A 533 5.69 -0.74 -14.10
N GLY A 534 4.40 -0.57 -13.81
CA GLY A 534 3.91 0.42 -12.83
C GLY A 534 3.65 1.87 -13.29
N GLU A 535 3.89 2.26 -14.54
CA GLU A 535 3.91 3.69 -14.95
C GLU A 535 2.87 4.02 -16.07
N SER A 536 1.58 4.12 -15.73
CA SER A 536 0.41 4.15 -16.67
C SER A 536 0.33 2.93 -17.60
N ALA A 537 -0.43 1.92 -17.17
CA ALA A 537 -0.68 0.74 -17.99
C ALA A 537 -1.92 0.94 -18.86
N SER A 538 -1.72 0.93 -20.18
CA SER A 538 -2.74 0.57 -21.17
C SER A 538 -2.44 -0.86 -21.63
N LEU A 539 -3.35 -1.80 -21.40
CA LEU A 539 -3.15 -3.20 -21.75
C LEU A 539 -4.08 -3.58 -22.92
N GLU A 540 -3.52 -3.79 -24.12
CA GLU A 540 -4.20 -4.50 -25.22
C GLU A 540 -4.23 -5.99 -24.85
N VAL A 541 -5.23 -6.37 -24.05
CA VAL A 541 -5.30 -7.70 -23.40
C VAL A 541 -5.69 -8.77 -24.41
N GLY A 542 -4.91 -9.85 -24.51
CA GLY A 542 -5.32 -11.07 -25.23
C GLY A 542 -6.42 -11.88 -24.52
N HIS A 543 -6.85 -11.41 -23.34
CA HIS A 543 -7.84 -12.04 -22.46
C HIS A 543 -9.05 -11.14 -22.12
N ALA A 544 -9.10 -9.89 -22.59
CA ALA A 544 -10.28 -9.02 -22.40
C ALA A 544 -11.41 -9.33 -23.40
N ASP A 545 -11.10 -10.04 -24.50
CA ASP A 545 -12.04 -10.75 -25.39
C ASP A 545 -13.09 -11.62 -24.65
N CYS A 546 -12.90 -11.86 -23.36
CA CYS A 546 -13.77 -12.68 -22.51
C CYS A 546 -14.62 -11.87 -21.50
N TYR A 547 -14.55 -10.53 -21.48
CA TYR A 547 -15.33 -9.67 -20.57
C TYR A 547 -16.08 -8.57 -21.34
N ASP A 548 -17.35 -8.33 -20.99
CA ASP A 548 -18.10 -7.16 -21.47
C ASP A 548 -18.14 -6.05 -20.41
N VAL A 549 -18.26 -4.79 -20.84
CA VAL A 549 -18.67 -3.66 -19.98
C VAL A 549 -20.03 -3.10 -20.43
N LEU A 550 -20.77 -2.53 -19.48
CA LEU A 550 -22.05 -1.86 -19.76
C LEU A 550 -21.82 -0.51 -20.46
N CYS A 551 -22.37 -0.34 -21.65
CA CYS A 551 -22.23 0.84 -22.53
C CYS A 551 -23.55 1.18 -23.23
N PHE A 552 -23.54 2.13 -24.17
CA PHE A 552 -24.60 2.30 -25.16
C PHE A 552 -24.06 2.24 -26.59
N ASP A 553 -24.89 1.77 -27.52
CA ASP A 553 -24.55 1.76 -28.95
C ASP A 553 -24.74 3.16 -29.56
N PRO A 554 -23.70 3.83 -30.10
CA PRO A 554 -23.84 5.19 -30.64
C PRO A 554 -24.76 5.31 -31.87
N THR A 555 -25.13 4.18 -32.50
CA THR A 555 -25.97 4.13 -33.71
C THR A 555 -27.44 3.83 -33.38
N THR A 556 -27.72 2.89 -32.47
CA THR A 556 -29.11 2.57 -32.08
C THR A 556 -29.62 3.42 -30.91
N LEU A 557 -28.69 3.91 -30.08
CA LEU A 557 -28.94 4.58 -28.80
C LEU A 557 -29.67 3.68 -27.77
N GLU A 558 -29.34 2.38 -27.80
CA GLU A 558 -29.79 1.37 -26.82
C GLU A 558 -28.61 0.95 -25.94
N THR A 559 -28.84 0.73 -24.64
CA THR A 559 -27.81 0.22 -23.72
C THR A 559 -27.58 -1.29 -23.87
N GLY A 560 -26.32 -1.68 -23.73
CA GLY A 560 -25.86 -3.05 -23.97
C GLY A 560 -24.58 -3.37 -23.24
N PHE A 561 -24.27 -4.67 -23.17
CA PHE A 561 -22.94 -5.15 -22.82
C PHE A 561 -22.16 -5.34 -24.14
N ARG A 562 -20.93 -4.83 -24.20
CA ARG A 562 -20.01 -4.97 -25.35
C ARG A 562 -18.60 -5.35 -24.85
N PRO A 563 -17.79 -6.07 -25.66
CA PRO A 563 -16.45 -6.50 -25.26
C PRO A 563 -15.52 -5.36 -24.85
N ILE A 564 -14.74 -5.60 -23.80
CA ILE A 564 -13.65 -4.72 -23.37
C ILE A 564 -12.45 -4.98 -24.29
N LYS A 565 -12.06 -3.96 -25.05
CA LYS A 565 -10.95 -4.01 -26.01
C LYS A 565 -9.60 -3.71 -25.38
N SER A 566 -9.57 -2.86 -24.35
CA SER A 566 -8.41 -2.65 -23.49
C SER A 566 -8.83 -1.98 -22.18
N VAL A 567 -8.01 -2.16 -21.14
CA VAL A 567 -8.14 -1.44 -19.87
C VAL A 567 -7.03 -0.41 -19.73
N ILE A 568 -7.36 0.74 -19.15
CA ILE A 568 -6.48 1.90 -19.04
C ILE A 568 -6.45 2.34 -17.57
N ARG A 569 -5.25 2.42 -16.97
CA ARG A 569 -5.01 3.06 -15.68
C ARG A 569 -4.07 4.24 -15.83
N HIS A 570 -4.45 5.39 -15.28
CA HIS A 570 -3.65 6.60 -15.30
C HIS A 570 -3.76 7.39 -13.99
N GLU A 571 -2.71 8.14 -13.64
CA GLU A 571 -2.76 9.06 -12.51
C GLU A 571 -3.67 10.25 -12.87
N ILE A 572 -4.53 10.67 -11.94
CA ILE A 572 -5.06 12.03 -11.87
C ILE A 572 -3.98 13.09 -12.03
N GLU A 573 -4.18 14.08 -12.90
CA GLU A 573 -3.41 15.33 -12.94
C GLU A 573 -4.30 16.56 -13.07
N GLU A 574 -5.59 16.40 -12.82
CA GLU A 574 -6.57 17.48 -12.91
C GLU A 574 -7.76 17.31 -11.95
N PRO A 575 -8.44 18.42 -11.59
CA PRO A 575 -9.65 18.45 -10.77
C PRO A 575 -10.74 17.45 -11.16
N LEU A 576 -11.30 16.79 -10.14
CA LEU A 576 -12.37 15.80 -10.26
C LEU A 576 -13.73 16.47 -9.98
N HIS A 577 -14.65 16.43 -10.95
CA HIS A 577 -15.97 17.06 -10.88
C HIS A 577 -17.07 16.04 -10.63
N GLU A 578 -17.75 16.12 -9.49
CA GLU A 578 -18.98 15.38 -9.22
C GLU A 578 -20.18 16.09 -9.89
N ILE A 579 -20.57 15.60 -11.06
CA ILE A 579 -21.74 16.07 -11.80
C ILE A 579 -22.98 15.43 -11.17
N THR A 580 -23.83 16.23 -10.54
CA THR A 580 -25.09 15.77 -9.92
C THR A 580 -26.31 16.20 -10.73
N THR A 581 -27.15 15.25 -11.10
CA THR A 581 -28.36 15.45 -11.91
C THR A 581 -29.61 15.77 -11.08
N ALA A 582 -30.68 16.24 -11.73
CA ALA A 582 -31.97 16.52 -11.08
C ALA A 582 -32.63 15.30 -10.42
N TYR A 583 -32.25 14.07 -10.81
CA TYR A 583 -32.70 12.82 -10.18
C TYR A 583 -31.71 12.28 -9.13
N GLY A 584 -30.63 12.99 -8.81
CA GLY A 584 -29.64 12.51 -7.84
C GLY A 584 -28.82 11.31 -8.33
N ARG A 585 -28.68 11.16 -9.66
CA ARG A 585 -27.55 10.42 -10.24
C ARG A 585 -26.32 11.31 -10.17
N GLN A 586 -25.17 10.70 -9.90
CA GLN A 586 -23.90 11.40 -9.77
C GLN A 586 -22.82 10.63 -10.52
N VAL A 587 -21.90 11.33 -11.18
CA VAL A 587 -20.65 10.74 -11.65
C VAL A 587 -19.51 11.71 -11.35
N ARG A 588 -18.37 11.18 -10.90
CA ARG A 588 -17.13 11.94 -10.80
C ARG A 588 -16.33 11.74 -12.08
N VAL A 589 -16.12 12.81 -12.82
CA VAL A 589 -15.32 12.81 -14.05
C VAL A 589 -14.21 13.82 -13.93
N THR A 590 -13.09 13.53 -14.57
CA THR A 590 -11.94 14.46 -14.60
C THR A 590 -12.33 15.73 -15.36
N SER A 591 -11.58 16.80 -15.14
CA SER A 591 -11.77 18.07 -15.86
C SER A 591 -11.76 17.92 -17.40
N SER A 592 -11.00 16.97 -17.97
CA SER A 592 -10.90 16.70 -19.42
C SER A 592 -11.73 15.51 -19.91
N HIS A 593 -11.98 14.50 -19.07
CA HIS A 593 -12.83 13.36 -19.38
C HIS A 593 -14.21 13.84 -19.83
N SER A 594 -14.73 13.24 -20.91
CA SER A 594 -15.90 13.76 -21.60
C SER A 594 -17.14 12.95 -21.27
N VAL A 595 -18.26 13.64 -21.09
CA VAL A 595 -19.57 13.04 -20.90
C VAL A 595 -20.49 13.41 -22.06
N PHE A 596 -21.42 12.51 -22.35
CA PHE A 596 -22.38 12.74 -23.42
C PHE A 596 -23.48 13.70 -22.93
N VAL A 597 -23.77 14.73 -23.72
CA VAL A 597 -24.79 15.76 -23.45
C VAL A 597 -25.69 15.90 -24.67
N TYR A 598 -26.99 16.07 -24.45
CA TYR A 598 -27.97 16.29 -25.51
C TYR A 598 -28.23 17.77 -25.72
N GLU A 599 -27.84 18.31 -26.89
CA GLU A 599 -27.93 19.74 -27.21
C GLU A 599 -28.38 19.92 -28.68
N ASP A 600 -29.23 20.94 -28.93
CA ASP A 600 -29.84 21.28 -30.23
C ASP A 600 -30.54 20.14 -31.04
N GLY A 601 -30.68 18.95 -30.46
CA GLY A 601 -31.31 17.77 -31.07
C GLY A 601 -30.37 16.60 -31.34
N GLU A 602 -29.08 16.74 -31.05
CA GLU A 602 -28.05 15.72 -31.24
C GLU A 602 -27.36 15.39 -29.91
N ILE A 603 -26.65 14.25 -29.86
CA ILE A 603 -25.79 13.89 -28.72
C ILE A 603 -24.37 14.35 -29.04
N VAL A 604 -23.81 15.18 -28.17
CA VAL A 604 -22.46 15.76 -28.29
C VAL A 604 -21.62 15.43 -27.06
N LEU A 605 -20.30 15.56 -27.17
CA LEU A 605 -19.38 15.46 -26.04
C LEU A 605 -19.15 16.84 -25.42
N LYS A 606 -19.21 16.93 -24.10
CA LYS A 606 -18.70 18.06 -23.31
C LYS A 606 -17.74 17.52 -22.25
N ARG A 607 -16.62 18.20 -22.02
CA ARG A 607 -15.62 17.83 -21.00
C ARG A 607 -16.19 18.09 -19.61
N GLY A 608 -15.73 17.37 -18.58
CA GLY A 608 -16.23 17.52 -17.20
C GLY A 608 -16.25 18.98 -16.70
N CYS A 609 -15.25 19.78 -17.07
CA CYS A 609 -15.18 21.21 -16.72
C CYS A 609 -16.10 22.15 -17.52
N GLU A 610 -16.71 21.67 -18.62
CA GLU A 610 -17.58 22.45 -19.52
C GLU A 610 -19.07 22.32 -19.13
N ILE A 611 -19.41 21.27 -18.37
CA ILE A 611 -20.76 20.96 -17.89
C ILE A 611 -21.27 22.03 -16.93
N GLN A 612 -22.49 22.50 -17.17
CA GLN A 612 -23.14 23.54 -16.37
C GLN A 612 -24.53 23.10 -15.87
N PRO A 613 -25.00 23.63 -14.73
CA PRO A 613 -26.37 23.40 -14.27
C PRO A 613 -27.39 23.82 -15.34
N GLY A 614 -28.15 22.84 -15.84
CA GLY A 614 -29.07 22.98 -16.97
C GLY A 614 -28.73 22.10 -18.19
N ASP A 615 -27.47 21.68 -18.36
CA ASP A 615 -27.08 20.74 -19.43
C ASP A 615 -27.84 19.40 -19.30
N LEU A 616 -28.24 18.80 -20.42
CA LEU A 616 -28.95 17.53 -20.46
C LEU A 616 -27.96 16.36 -20.62
N ILE A 617 -27.33 15.92 -19.52
CA ILE A 617 -26.39 14.80 -19.56
C ILE A 617 -27.12 13.49 -19.92
N VAL A 618 -26.53 12.70 -20.80
CA VAL A 618 -27.12 11.46 -21.33
C VAL A 618 -26.95 10.32 -20.34
N ALA A 619 -28.02 9.58 -20.10
CA ALA A 619 -28.06 8.48 -19.16
C ALA A 619 -29.14 7.43 -19.53
N PRO A 620 -29.01 6.18 -19.08
CA PRO A 620 -30.02 5.14 -19.30
C PRO A 620 -31.35 5.40 -18.56
N ASN A 621 -32.48 5.27 -19.25
CA ASN A 621 -33.83 5.19 -18.67
C ASN A 621 -34.21 3.74 -18.30
N ARG A 622 -33.58 2.77 -18.95
CA ARG A 622 -33.65 1.34 -18.66
C ARG A 622 -32.25 0.73 -18.81
N LEU A 623 -32.01 -0.46 -18.24
CA LEU A 623 -30.76 -1.21 -18.42
C LEU A 623 -30.99 -2.71 -18.65
N PRO A 624 -30.14 -3.40 -19.43
CA PRO A 624 -30.22 -4.84 -19.70
C PRO A 624 -29.61 -5.72 -18.59
N LEU A 625 -29.74 -5.34 -17.30
CA LEU A 625 -29.34 -6.14 -16.14
C LEU A 625 -30.28 -7.35 -15.88
N SER A 626 -30.84 -7.90 -16.95
CA SER A 626 -31.71 -9.09 -16.98
C SER A 626 -31.87 -9.54 -18.44
N GLY A 627 -30.82 -10.15 -19.00
CA GLY A 627 -30.75 -10.43 -20.44
C GLY A 627 -29.91 -11.66 -20.82
N VAL A 628 -30.60 -12.72 -21.23
CA VAL A 628 -30.11 -13.81 -22.11
C VAL A 628 -28.93 -14.65 -21.61
N MET A 629 -29.07 -15.25 -20.41
CA MET A 629 -28.47 -16.58 -20.18
C MET A 629 -29.47 -17.67 -20.64
N PRO A 630 -29.03 -18.73 -21.35
CA PRO A 630 -29.90 -19.87 -21.70
C PRO A 630 -30.43 -20.62 -20.47
N GLU A 631 -29.62 -20.67 -19.41
CA GLU A 631 -29.90 -21.36 -18.15
C GLU A 631 -29.56 -20.39 -16.99
N SER A 632 -30.56 -19.66 -16.48
CA SER A 632 -30.38 -18.96 -15.19
C SER A 632 -30.19 -19.99 -14.08
N PRO A 633 -29.30 -19.77 -13.10
CA PRO A 633 -29.04 -20.76 -12.07
C PRO A 633 -30.29 -21.00 -11.21
N GLU A 634 -30.78 -22.23 -11.18
CA GLU A 634 -31.93 -22.64 -10.34
C GLU A 634 -31.51 -22.95 -8.89
N HIS A 635 -30.23 -23.26 -8.67
CA HIS A 635 -29.66 -23.64 -7.38
C HIS A 635 -28.24 -23.08 -7.17
N ILE A 636 -27.90 -22.76 -5.92
CA ILE A 636 -26.51 -22.52 -5.48
C ILE A 636 -25.95 -23.86 -4.98
N ASP A 637 -24.81 -24.30 -5.51
CA ASP A 637 -24.07 -25.46 -5.00
C ASP A 637 -23.07 -25.04 -3.91
N LEU A 638 -23.49 -25.11 -2.65
CA LEU A 638 -22.64 -24.77 -1.51
C LEU A 638 -21.40 -25.66 -1.38
N LEU A 639 -21.38 -26.86 -1.95
CA LEU A 639 -20.19 -27.71 -1.88
C LEU A 639 -19.12 -27.20 -2.83
N ALA A 640 -19.48 -26.86 -4.07
CA ALA A 640 -18.55 -26.26 -5.01
C ALA A 640 -18.05 -24.89 -4.51
N GLU A 641 -18.96 -24.00 -4.11
CA GLU A 641 -18.65 -22.63 -3.65
C GLU A 641 -17.75 -22.57 -2.40
N PHE A 642 -17.85 -23.55 -1.50
CA PHE A 642 -16.98 -23.61 -0.31
C PHE A 642 -15.71 -24.45 -0.52
N VAL A 643 -15.67 -25.37 -1.49
CA VAL A 643 -14.43 -26.11 -1.81
C VAL A 643 -13.49 -25.28 -2.70
N SER A 644 -14.02 -24.37 -3.53
CA SER A 644 -13.21 -23.39 -4.25
C SER A 644 -12.52 -22.40 -3.31
N ARG A 645 -13.30 -21.80 -2.39
CA ARG A 645 -12.82 -20.80 -1.39
C ARG A 645 -12.32 -21.41 -0.08
N LYS A 646 -11.87 -22.66 -0.09
CA LYS A 646 -11.62 -23.43 1.15
C LYS A 646 -10.51 -22.89 2.06
N GLU A 647 -9.67 -21.98 1.56
CA GLU A 647 -8.60 -21.34 2.32
C GLU A 647 -9.08 -20.03 2.98
N GLU A 648 -10.16 -19.43 2.49
CA GLU A 648 -10.83 -18.24 3.04
C GLU A 648 -11.82 -18.58 4.19
N LEU A 649 -12.15 -19.86 4.36
CA LEU A 649 -13.19 -20.32 5.30
C LEU A 649 -12.77 -20.19 6.77
N ASP A 650 -13.22 -19.10 7.42
CA ASP A 650 -13.16 -18.89 8.88
C ASP A 650 -13.92 -19.97 9.72
N VAL A 651 -14.63 -20.90 9.07
CA VAL A 651 -15.48 -21.91 9.70
C VAL A 651 -15.14 -23.31 9.20
N ASN A 652 -14.64 -24.15 10.12
CA ASN A 652 -14.61 -25.59 9.90
C ASN A 652 -16.03 -26.17 9.83
N MET A 653 -16.27 -27.02 8.82
CA MET A 653 -17.55 -27.71 8.59
C MET A 653 -17.34 -29.11 8.01
N TYR A 654 -18.32 -30.00 8.24
CA TYR A 654 -18.30 -31.37 7.72
C TYR A 654 -19.38 -31.56 6.65
N VAL A 655 -18.96 -32.13 5.52
CA VAL A 655 -19.85 -32.72 4.51
C VAL A 655 -20.26 -34.11 5.02
N ARG A 656 -21.55 -34.45 4.95
CA ARG A 656 -22.13 -35.70 5.47
C ARG A 656 -23.02 -36.39 4.44
N ASP A 657 -23.02 -37.71 4.45
CA ASP A 657 -23.96 -38.53 3.68
C ASP A 657 -25.41 -38.31 4.13
N VAL A 658 -26.33 -38.11 3.18
CA VAL A 658 -27.76 -38.28 3.42
C VAL A 658 -28.04 -39.78 3.58
N ILE A 659 -28.92 -40.14 4.52
CA ILE A 659 -29.27 -41.53 4.84
C ILE A 659 -29.63 -42.31 3.57
N GLY A 660 -28.76 -43.26 3.19
CA GLY A 660 -28.94 -44.12 2.02
C GLY A 660 -28.12 -43.76 0.77
N SER A 661 -27.31 -42.69 0.80
CA SER A 661 -26.33 -42.37 -0.25
C SER A 661 -25.05 -43.21 -0.11
N GLY A 662 -24.20 -42.87 0.86
CA GLY A 662 -22.89 -43.50 1.07
C GLY A 662 -21.79 -42.93 0.19
N ASP A 663 -21.96 -41.73 -0.36
CA ASP A 663 -21.03 -41.10 -1.31
C ASP A 663 -19.70 -40.76 -0.63
N VAL A 664 -19.75 -40.16 0.57
CA VAL A 664 -18.57 -39.83 1.40
C VAL A 664 -17.91 -41.12 1.90
N ALA A 665 -18.71 -42.08 2.38
CA ALA A 665 -18.19 -43.39 2.79
C ALA A 665 -17.47 -44.12 1.64
N GLY A 666 -18.06 -44.11 0.44
CA GLY A 666 -17.46 -44.68 -0.77
C GLY A 666 -16.18 -43.96 -1.21
N LEU A 667 -16.17 -42.62 -1.16
CA LEU A 667 -14.97 -41.83 -1.44
C LEU A 667 -13.83 -42.17 -0.47
N MET A 668 -14.12 -42.35 0.82
CA MET A 668 -13.12 -42.80 1.80
C MET A 668 -12.64 -44.23 1.54
N MET A 669 -13.53 -45.15 1.17
CA MET A 669 -13.13 -46.53 0.80
C MET A 669 -12.17 -46.52 -0.39
N ASP A 670 -12.44 -45.74 -1.42
CA ASP A 670 -11.57 -45.65 -2.60
C ASP A 670 -10.22 -45.00 -2.30
N ARG A 671 -10.18 -43.92 -1.50
CA ARG A 671 -8.92 -43.32 -1.04
C ARG A 671 -8.06 -44.32 -0.25
N ILE A 672 -8.68 -45.16 0.59
CA ILE A 672 -7.97 -46.23 1.35
C ILE A 672 -7.54 -47.39 0.43
N ARG A 673 -8.30 -47.73 -0.61
CA ARG A 673 -7.89 -48.72 -1.63
C ARG A 673 -6.67 -48.22 -2.41
N GLU A 674 -6.62 -46.93 -2.74
CA GLU A 674 -5.50 -46.32 -3.46
C GLU A 674 -4.22 -46.27 -2.59
N GLU A 675 -4.34 -45.89 -1.31
CA GLU A 675 -3.25 -45.93 -0.32
C GLU A 675 -2.61 -47.34 -0.20
N HIS A 676 -3.43 -48.39 -0.27
CA HIS A 676 -2.98 -49.78 -0.22
C HIS A 676 -2.86 -50.45 -1.60
N ARG A 677 -2.77 -49.69 -2.72
CA ARG A 677 -2.66 -50.25 -4.08
C ARG A 677 -1.48 -51.23 -4.23
N ASP A 678 -0.34 -50.91 -3.63
CA ASP A 678 0.87 -51.74 -3.64
C ASP A 678 0.79 -52.95 -2.67
N GLU A 679 -0.33 -53.09 -1.93
CA GLU A 679 -0.66 -54.25 -1.11
C GLU A 679 -1.86 -55.03 -1.68
N PRO A 680 -1.69 -55.83 -2.77
CA PRO A 680 -2.72 -56.74 -3.28
C PRO A 680 -3.40 -57.59 -2.20
N GLN A 681 -2.68 -57.94 -1.13
CA GLN A 681 -3.20 -58.71 0.01
C GLN A 681 -4.30 -57.99 0.82
N LEU A 682 -4.46 -56.68 0.68
CA LEU A 682 -5.51 -55.91 1.31
C LEU A 682 -6.66 -55.61 0.32
N VAL A 683 -6.31 -55.19 -0.89
CA VAL A 683 -7.23 -54.61 -1.89
C VAL A 683 -7.83 -55.64 -2.86
N GLU A 684 -7.13 -56.72 -3.21
CA GLU A 684 -7.67 -57.73 -4.14
C GLU A 684 -8.69 -58.68 -3.48
N ALA A 685 -9.66 -59.10 -4.29
CA ALA A 685 -10.57 -60.19 -4.00
C ALA A 685 -9.82 -61.50 -3.66
N ARG A 686 -10.40 -62.31 -2.76
CA ARG A 686 -9.79 -63.54 -2.25
C ARG A 686 -10.45 -64.78 -2.84
N VAL A 687 -9.65 -65.73 -3.33
CA VAL A 687 -10.20 -66.95 -3.94
C VAL A 687 -10.32 -68.07 -2.90
N ASN A 688 -11.51 -68.64 -2.77
CA ASN A 688 -11.79 -69.82 -1.95
C ASN A 688 -11.76 -71.07 -2.85
N ILE A 689 -10.69 -71.86 -2.75
CA ILE A 689 -10.42 -72.99 -3.64
C ILE A 689 -11.06 -74.28 -3.07
N PRO A 690 -11.96 -74.98 -3.80
CA PRO A 690 -12.50 -76.28 -3.40
C PRO A 690 -11.42 -77.36 -3.26
N GLU A 691 -11.73 -78.41 -2.51
CA GLU A 691 -10.75 -79.46 -2.19
C GLU A 691 -10.25 -80.21 -3.44
N ASP A 692 -11.11 -80.44 -4.43
CA ASP A 692 -10.76 -81.12 -5.67
C ASP A 692 -9.76 -80.32 -6.50
N ILE A 693 -10.02 -79.03 -6.73
CA ILE A 693 -9.09 -78.10 -7.40
C ILE A 693 -7.78 -77.94 -6.62
N ARG A 694 -7.81 -77.88 -5.27
CA ARG A 694 -6.59 -77.87 -4.45
C ARG A 694 -5.74 -79.13 -4.66
N ASN A 695 -6.39 -80.29 -4.77
CA ASN A 695 -5.72 -81.57 -5.03
C ASN A 695 -5.14 -81.64 -6.45
N GLU A 696 -5.82 -81.09 -7.47
CA GLU A 696 -5.26 -81.01 -8.84
C GLU A 696 -4.04 -80.08 -8.90
N LEU A 697 -4.13 -78.86 -8.36
CA LEU A 697 -3.02 -77.89 -8.27
C LEU A 697 -1.79 -78.52 -7.62
N ALA A 698 -1.99 -79.15 -6.46
CA ALA A 698 -0.94 -79.82 -5.73
C ALA A 698 -0.41 -81.07 -6.44
N GLY A 699 -1.18 -81.69 -7.33
CA GLY A 699 -0.80 -82.79 -8.21
C GLY A 699 0.09 -82.31 -9.36
N LYS A 700 -0.40 -81.37 -10.18
CA LYS A 700 0.33 -80.81 -11.34
C LYS A 700 1.66 -80.18 -10.96
N ARG A 701 1.75 -79.48 -9.82
CA ARG A 701 3.04 -78.95 -9.35
C ARG A 701 4.07 -80.07 -9.05
N ARG A 702 3.63 -81.26 -8.61
CA ARG A 702 4.54 -82.41 -8.41
C ARG A 702 4.93 -83.06 -9.74
N GLU A 703 4.00 -83.15 -10.69
CA GLU A 703 4.23 -83.69 -12.03
C GLU A 703 5.23 -82.85 -12.83
N LEU A 704 5.08 -81.52 -12.80
CA LEU A 704 5.96 -80.56 -13.46
C LEU A 704 7.34 -80.40 -12.76
N GLY A 705 7.54 -81.01 -11.59
CA GLY A 705 8.83 -81.00 -10.87
C GLY A 705 9.30 -79.63 -10.35
N LEU A 706 8.46 -78.59 -10.42
CA LEU A 706 8.81 -77.20 -10.13
C LEU A 706 9.42 -77.03 -8.74
N SER A 707 10.55 -76.32 -8.66
CA SER A 707 11.15 -75.97 -7.38
C SER A 707 10.33 -74.94 -6.62
N GLN A 708 10.51 -74.92 -5.29
CA GLN A 708 9.85 -73.95 -4.42
C GLN A 708 10.20 -72.50 -4.79
N LYS A 709 11.38 -72.26 -5.38
CA LYS A 709 11.80 -70.92 -5.79
C LYS A 709 11.10 -70.49 -7.09
N GLU A 710 11.05 -71.35 -8.10
CA GLU A 710 10.40 -71.01 -9.38
C GLU A 710 8.91 -70.68 -9.19
N VAL A 711 8.21 -71.40 -8.30
CA VAL A 711 6.81 -71.10 -7.93
C VAL A 711 6.70 -69.75 -7.20
N CYS A 712 7.62 -69.45 -6.28
CA CYS A 712 7.67 -68.17 -5.58
C CYS A 712 7.92 -66.99 -6.53
N ASP A 713 8.95 -67.10 -7.37
CA ASP A 713 9.39 -66.06 -8.32
C ASP A 713 8.31 -65.80 -9.40
N ALA A 714 7.63 -66.84 -9.90
CA ALA A 714 6.60 -66.71 -10.96
C ALA A 714 5.24 -66.21 -10.45
N VAL A 715 4.82 -66.57 -9.23
CA VAL A 715 3.55 -66.07 -8.65
C VAL A 715 3.73 -64.66 -8.08
N GLY A 716 4.90 -64.35 -7.53
CA GLY A 716 5.21 -63.08 -6.85
C GLY A 716 5.14 -63.16 -5.32
N ILE A 717 5.48 -64.31 -4.72
CA ILE A 717 5.37 -64.55 -3.27
C ILE A 717 6.72 -64.91 -2.64
N GLN A 718 7.07 -64.23 -1.55
CA GLN A 718 8.40 -64.33 -0.91
C GLN A 718 8.64 -65.63 -0.10
N GLN A 719 7.59 -66.39 0.24
CA GLN A 719 7.71 -67.56 1.13
C GLN A 719 7.00 -68.80 0.55
N PRO A 720 7.69 -69.94 0.37
CA PRO A 720 7.08 -71.16 -0.16
C PRO A 720 5.92 -71.70 0.68
N VAL A 721 5.91 -71.43 1.99
CA VAL A 721 4.82 -71.84 2.90
C VAL A 721 3.46 -71.26 2.47
N THR A 722 3.45 -70.12 1.77
CA THR A 722 2.23 -69.44 1.35
C THR A 722 1.44 -70.24 0.31
N PHE A 723 2.09 -70.77 -0.75
CA PHE A 723 1.37 -71.61 -1.72
C PHE A 723 1.01 -72.99 -1.15
N TYR A 724 1.87 -73.56 -0.29
CA TYR A 724 1.52 -74.79 0.44
C TYR A 724 0.32 -74.61 1.38
N ALA A 725 0.07 -73.39 1.89
CA ALA A 725 -1.12 -73.09 2.68
C ALA A 725 -2.40 -73.00 1.80
N TRP A 726 -2.26 -72.53 0.55
CA TRP A 726 -3.37 -72.56 -0.43
C TRP A 726 -3.73 -73.99 -0.82
N GLU A 727 -2.75 -74.84 -1.15
CA GLU A 727 -2.96 -76.27 -1.44
C GLU A 727 -3.62 -77.03 -0.27
N LYS A 728 -3.35 -76.64 0.97
CA LYS A 728 -3.93 -77.24 2.18
C LYS A 728 -5.26 -76.62 2.61
N GLY A 729 -5.74 -75.59 1.91
CA GLY A 729 -6.95 -74.85 2.27
C GLY A 729 -6.83 -74.04 3.57
N THR A 730 -5.62 -73.87 4.12
CA THR A 730 -5.37 -73.12 5.37
C THR A 730 -5.12 -71.63 5.12
N SER A 731 -5.04 -71.20 3.86
CA SER A 731 -5.00 -69.80 3.44
C SER A 731 -5.68 -69.64 2.08
N ARG A 732 -6.13 -68.42 1.76
CA ARG A 732 -6.80 -68.06 0.50
C ARG A 732 -5.91 -67.11 -0.31
N PRO A 733 -5.52 -67.43 -1.57
CA PRO A 733 -4.79 -66.48 -2.41
C PRO A 733 -5.64 -65.24 -2.72
N VAL A 734 -4.96 -64.19 -3.18
CA VAL A 734 -5.59 -63.09 -3.93
C VAL A 734 -5.77 -63.49 -5.38
N LEU A 735 -6.72 -62.88 -6.09
CA LEU A 735 -7.07 -63.26 -7.47
C LEU A 735 -5.84 -63.29 -8.40
N THR A 736 -5.03 -62.23 -8.45
CA THR A 736 -3.86 -62.16 -9.33
C THR A 736 -2.83 -63.25 -9.03
N HIS A 737 -2.66 -63.63 -7.76
CA HIS A 737 -1.75 -64.72 -7.37
C HIS A 737 -2.33 -66.11 -7.70
N PHE A 738 -3.65 -66.28 -7.64
CA PHE A 738 -4.31 -67.53 -8.02
C PHE A 738 -4.21 -67.77 -9.53
N GLU A 739 -4.50 -66.75 -10.33
CA GLU A 739 -4.43 -66.82 -11.79
C GLU A 739 -3.00 -67.09 -12.26
N ARG A 740 -1.99 -66.37 -11.74
CA ARG A 740 -0.57 -66.67 -12.02
C ARG A 740 -0.16 -68.10 -11.65
N TYR A 741 -0.75 -68.68 -10.61
CA TYR A 741 -0.46 -70.06 -10.20
C TYR A 741 -1.13 -71.11 -11.12
N ILE A 742 -2.35 -70.84 -11.60
CA ILE A 742 -3.00 -71.63 -12.66
C ILE A 742 -2.20 -71.56 -13.96
N ASP A 743 -1.83 -70.36 -14.38
CA ASP A 743 -1.11 -70.11 -15.65
C ASP A 743 0.29 -70.80 -15.62
N LEU A 744 1.00 -70.76 -14.48
CA LEU A 744 2.25 -71.49 -14.27
C LEU A 744 2.11 -73.02 -14.37
N LEU A 745 0.96 -73.56 -13.94
CA LEU A 745 0.67 -75.00 -13.94
C LEU A 745 0.02 -75.51 -15.23
N GLY A 746 -0.15 -74.63 -16.24
CA GLY A 746 -0.79 -74.99 -17.51
C GLY A 746 -2.24 -75.43 -17.35
N MET A 747 -2.95 -74.88 -16.36
CA MET A 747 -4.35 -75.19 -16.08
C MET A 747 -5.28 -74.28 -16.89
N ASN A 748 -6.49 -74.76 -17.21
CA ASN A 748 -7.44 -73.97 -18.00
C ASN A 748 -8.12 -72.94 -17.08
N ARG A 749 -7.61 -71.71 -17.10
CA ARG A 749 -8.09 -70.58 -16.29
C ARG A 749 -9.61 -70.38 -16.31
N ALA A 750 -10.28 -70.59 -17.44
CA ALA A 750 -11.75 -70.48 -17.49
C ALA A 750 -12.43 -71.56 -16.62
N ALA A 751 -12.12 -72.84 -16.87
CA ALA A 751 -12.69 -73.96 -16.10
C ALA A 751 -12.35 -73.88 -14.60
N CYS A 752 -11.13 -73.46 -14.26
CA CYS A 752 -10.74 -73.29 -12.86
C CYS A 752 -11.38 -72.07 -12.19
N MET A 753 -11.78 -71.04 -12.93
CA MET A 753 -12.48 -69.87 -12.39
C MET A 753 -13.98 -70.11 -12.21
N ASP A 754 -14.61 -70.97 -13.03
CA ASP A 754 -16.02 -71.37 -12.88
C ASP A 754 -16.28 -72.22 -11.62
N GLU A 755 -15.26 -72.94 -11.12
CA GLU A 755 -15.38 -73.82 -9.94
C GLU A 755 -14.95 -73.18 -8.60
N VAL A 756 -14.33 -71.99 -8.59
CA VAL A 756 -13.90 -71.31 -7.35
C VAL A 756 -14.83 -70.18 -6.92
N GLU A 757 -14.96 -70.00 -5.61
CA GLU A 757 -15.73 -68.91 -5.03
C GLU A 757 -14.82 -67.68 -4.85
N VAL A 758 -15.10 -66.59 -5.57
CA VAL A 758 -14.43 -65.29 -5.41
C VAL A 758 -15.11 -64.52 -4.27
N LEU A 759 -14.36 -64.32 -3.19
CA LEU A 759 -14.78 -63.58 -2.00
C LEU A 759 -14.32 -62.11 -2.05
N PRO A 760 -14.98 -61.21 -1.30
CA PRO A 760 -14.55 -59.81 -1.18
C PRO A 760 -13.09 -59.63 -0.74
N SER A 761 -12.54 -58.44 -0.95
CA SER A 761 -11.18 -58.14 -0.49
C SER A 761 -11.09 -58.16 1.04
N ARG A 762 -9.86 -58.10 1.57
CA ARG A 762 -9.67 -58.05 3.02
C ARG A 762 -10.20 -56.73 3.60
N LEU A 763 -10.12 -55.62 2.86
CA LEU A 763 -10.72 -54.34 3.25
C LEU A 763 -12.25 -54.40 3.23
N ASP A 764 -12.86 -54.91 2.16
CA ASP A 764 -14.33 -55.03 2.07
C ASP A 764 -14.89 -55.93 3.18
N SER A 765 -14.22 -57.06 3.46
CA SER A 765 -14.60 -57.95 4.56
C SER A 765 -14.42 -57.31 5.94
N VAL A 766 -13.51 -56.34 6.09
CA VAL A 766 -13.37 -55.56 7.33
C VAL A 766 -14.50 -54.55 7.43
N TRP A 767 -14.77 -53.75 6.39
CA TRP A 767 -15.86 -52.77 6.40
C TRP A 767 -17.25 -53.41 6.58
N ALA A 768 -17.47 -54.62 6.06
CA ALA A 768 -18.72 -55.37 6.24
C ALA A 768 -18.88 -56.03 7.64
N THR A 769 -17.84 -56.08 8.48
CA THR A 769 -17.87 -56.78 9.78
C THR A 769 -17.40 -55.94 10.97
N GLN A 770 -16.69 -54.84 10.74
CA GLN A 770 -16.20 -53.93 11.77
C GLN A 770 -17.35 -53.07 12.32
N TYR A 771 -17.39 -52.91 13.64
CA TYR A 771 -18.34 -52.00 14.28
C TYR A 771 -18.06 -50.55 13.85
N ALA A 772 -19.05 -49.89 13.24
CA ALA A 772 -18.89 -48.60 12.57
C ALA A 772 -18.30 -47.50 13.47
N ALA A 773 -18.70 -47.44 14.74
CA ALA A 773 -18.20 -46.48 15.73
C ALA A 773 -16.91 -46.93 16.44
N SER A 774 -16.18 -47.93 15.90
CA SER A 774 -14.85 -48.29 16.41
C SER A 774 -13.84 -47.18 16.12
N GLY A 775 -13.00 -46.83 17.10
CA GLY A 775 -11.95 -45.82 16.94
C GLY A 775 -10.90 -46.17 15.87
N SER A 776 -10.78 -47.45 15.49
CA SER A 776 -9.94 -47.93 14.39
C SER A 776 -10.64 -47.94 13.02
N ASN A 777 -11.89 -47.47 12.92
CA ASN A 777 -12.58 -47.32 11.64
C ASN A 777 -12.18 -45.97 10.98
N ARG A 778 -11.48 -46.09 9.84
CA ARG A 778 -11.06 -44.95 9.00
C ARG A 778 -12.17 -44.46 8.06
N VAL A 779 -13.15 -45.30 7.73
CA VAL A 779 -14.28 -44.90 6.87
C VAL A 779 -15.35 -44.23 7.73
N ARG A 780 -15.78 -43.03 7.31
CA ARG A 780 -16.82 -42.23 7.98
C ARG A 780 -17.89 -41.86 6.97
N ASP A 781 -19.09 -41.62 7.50
CA ASP A 781 -20.24 -40.98 6.84
C ASP A 781 -20.08 -39.44 6.74
N TYR A 782 -18.90 -38.90 7.07
CA TYR A 782 -18.59 -37.48 7.03
C TYR A 782 -17.11 -37.19 6.79
N ILE A 783 -16.81 -36.06 6.14
CA ILE A 783 -15.45 -35.62 5.76
C ILE A 783 -15.30 -34.10 5.98
N SER A 784 -14.10 -33.62 6.33
CA SER A 784 -13.85 -32.16 6.43
C SER A 784 -13.87 -31.54 5.05
N ILE A 785 -14.41 -30.34 4.91
CA ILE A 785 -14.39 -29.63 3.61
C ILE A 785 -12.97 -29.32 3.13
N HIS A 786 -12.02 -29.17 4.07
CA HIS A 786 -10.59 -28.99 3.77
C HIS A 786 -9.93 -30.25 3.17
N ASP A 787 -10.47 -31.44 3.46
CA ASP A 787 -9.97 -32.73 2.93
C ASP A 787 -10.47 -33.02 1.50
N LEU A 788 -11.23 -32.10 0.90
CA LEU A 788 -11.81 -32.23 -0.44
C LEU A 788 -11.07 -31.37 -1.48
N SER A 789 -11.13 -31.86 -2.72
CA SER A 789 -10.80 -31.17 -3.96
C SER A 789 -12.07 -30.87 -4.75
N LEU A 790 -11.97 -29.96 -5.74
CA LEU A 790 -13.10 -29.67 -6.63
C LEU A 790 -13.57 -30.92 -7.40
N GLU A 791 -12.64 -31.82 -7.79
CA GLU A 791 -12.98 -33.09 -8.45
C GLU A 791 -13.86 -34.00 -7.57
N ASP A 792 -13.60 -34.07 -6.26
CA ASP A 792 -14.41 -34.88 -5.33
C ASP A 792 -15.87 -34.43 -5.31
N THR A 793 -16.14 -33.12 -5.49
CA THR A 793 -17.51 -32.56 -5.43
C THR A 793 -18.44 -33.18 -6.47
N SER A 794 -17.92 -33.56 -7.64
CA SER A 794 -18.68 -34.26 -8.70
C SER A 794 -19.23 -35.62 -8.26
N ARG A 795 -18.59 -36.25 -7.27
CA ARG A 795 -18.92 -37.58 -6.75
C ARG A 795 -19.90 -37.55 -5.57
N LEU A 796 -20.02 -36.41 -4.89
CA LEU A 796 -20.72 -36.24 -3.61
C LEU A 796 -22.12 -35.65 -3.79
N ASN A 797 -23.02 -36.40 -4.44
CA ASN A 797 -24.32 -35.89 -4.89
C ASN A 797 -25.39 -35.96 -3.78
N GLY A 798 -25.37 -37.03 -2.98
CA GLY A 798 -26.31 -37.28 -1.89
C GLY A 798 -25.89 -36.71 -0.54
N VAL A 799 -25.31 -35.50 -0.48
CA VAL A 799 -24.69 -34.96 0.75
C VAL A 799 -25.36 -33.69 1.31
N LYS A 800 -25.06 -33.41 2.58
CA LYS A 800 -25.41 -32.20 3.32
C LYS A 800 -24.20 -31.59 4.02
N LEU A 801 -24.23 -30.27 4.25
CA LEU A 801 -23.16 -29.54 4.95
C LEU A 801 -23.58 -29.20 6.38
N SER A 802 -22.69 -29.40 7.35
CA SER A 802 -23.02 -29.32 8.78
C SER A 802 -21.91 -28.65 9.63
N PRO A 803 -22.26 -27.90 10.69
CA PRO A 803 -21.29 -27.44 11.68
C PRO A 803 -20.60 -28.61 12.41
N VAL A 804 -19.31 -28.45 12.73
CA VAL A 804 -18.47 -29.48 13.38
C VAL A 804 -19.13 -30.16 14.59
N HIS A 805 -19.82 -29.39 15.44
CA HIS A 805 -20.43 -29.86 16.69
C HIS A 805 -21.95 -30.10 16.63
N TYR A 806 -22.61 -29.83 15.50
CA TYR A 806 -24.07 -29.84 15.39
C TYR A 806 -24.53 -30.58 14.12
N ALA A 807 -24.27 -31.90 14.07
CA ALA A 807 -24.60 -32.74 12.91
C ALA A 807 -26.09 -32.70 12.52
N ASP A 808 -27.00 -32.56 13.49
CA ASP A 808 -28.45 -32.49 13.26
C ASP A 808 -28.90 -31.20 12.55
N HIS A 809 -28.03 -30.18 12.48
CA HIS A 809 -28.32 -28.87 11.85
C HIS A 809 -27.71 -28.79 10.44
N ALA A 810 -27.80 -29.89 9.69
CA ALA A 810 -27.21 -30.05 8.36
C ALA A 810 -28.12 -29.51 7.24
N ILE A 811 -27.62 -28.55 6.46
CA ILE A 811 -28.32 -27.92 5.34
C ILE A 811 -28.04 -28.66 4.01
N SER A 812 -28.91 -28.43 3.02
CA SER A 812 -28.74 -28.98 1.66
C SER A 812 -27.42 -28.52 1.01
N ARG A 813 -26.82 -29.37 0.17
CA ARG A 813 -25.77 -28.95 -0.79
C ARG A 813 -26.30 -27.87 -1.74
N HIS A 814 -27.49 -28.13 -2.31
CA HIS A 814 -28.13 -27.25 -3.27
C HIS A 814 -29.19 -26.38 -2.58
N ILE A 815 -29.02 -25.06 -2.59
CA ILE A 815 -29.99 -24.09 -2.07
C ILE A 815 -30.81 -23.54 -3.24
N PRO A 816 -32.16 -23.54 -3.20
CA PRO A 816 -32.99 -23.07 -4.31
C PRO A 816 -32.92 -21.55 -4.49
N ILE A 817 -32.80 -21.11 -5.74
CA ILE A 817 -32.82 -19.70 -6.13
C ILE A 817 -34.27 -19.32 -6.45
N ASN A 818 -35.01 -18.93 -5.41
CA ASN A 818 -36.46 -18.69 -5.43
C ASN A 818 -36.83 -17.34 -4.79
N GLU A 819 -38.13 -17.00 -4.78
CA GLU A 819 -38.60 -15.74 -4.17
C GLU A 819 -38.33 -15.67 -2.66
N ASP A 820 -38.40 -16.81 -1.93
CA ASP A 820 -38.08 -16.90 -0.50
C ASP A 820 -36.64 -16.46 -0.23
N LEU A 821 -35.66 -17.06 -0.92
CA LEU A 821 -34.24 -16.72 -0.78
C LEU A 821 -33.98 -15.24 -1.12
N MET A 822 -34.57 -14.75 -2.21
CA MET A 822 -34.40 -13.34 -2.62
C MET A 822 -34.98 -12.37 -1.59
N GLU A 823 -36.16 -12.65 -1.01
CA GLU A 823 -36.72 -11.84 0.08
C GLU A 823 -35.86 -11.88 1.34
N ILE A 824 -35.29 -13.04 1.69
CA ILE A 824 -34.37 -13.17 2.84
C ILE A 824 -33.10 -12.33 2.61
N ILE A 825 -32.47 -12.42 1.43
CA ILE A 825 -31.27 -11.63 1.11
C ILE A 825 -31.62 -10.13 1.10
N GLY A 826 -32.74 -9.73 0.49
CA GLY A 826 -33.20 -8.34 0.49
C GLY A 826 -33.40 -7.79 1.89
N PHE A 827 -34.12 -8.53 2.75
CA PHE A 827 -34.32 -8.12 4.15
C PHE A 827 -33.02 -8.13 4.96
N PHE A 828 -32.04 -8.99 4.62
CA PHE A 828 -30.70 -8.95 5.20
C PHE A 828 -29.90 -7.70 4.77
N VAL A 829 -29.97 -7.31 3.50
CA VAL A 829 -29.31 -6.09 2.99
C VAL A 829 -29.86 -4.85 3.69
N ALA A 830 -31.14 -4.83 4.06
CA ALA A 830 -31.69 -3.81 4.98
C ALA A 830 -31.25 -4.05 6.44
N ASP A 831 -32.06 -4.78 7.21
CA ASP A 831 -32.01 -4.85 8.69
C ASP A 831 -31.19 -6.07 9.21
N GLY A 832 -30.42 -6.73 8.34
CA GLY A 832 -29.58 -7.87 8.66
C GLY A 832 -28.18 -7.53 9.19
N SER A 833 -27.60 -8.44 10.00
CA SER A 833 -26.19 -8.42 10.41
C SER A 833 -25.65 -9.82 10.71
N LEU A 834 -24.36 -10.04 10.45
CA LEU A 834 -23.65 -11.22 10.95
C LEU A 834 -23.30 -11.09 12.44
N SER A 835 -23.01 -12.22 13.07
CA SER A 835 -22.54 -12.34 14.45
C SER A 835 -21.11 -12.87 14.45
N GLN A 836 -20.25 -12.31 15.32
CA GLN A 836 -18.89 -12.81 15.60
C GLN A 836 -18.84 -14.28 16.08
N ARG A 837 -19.99 -14.92 16.32
CA ARG A 837 -20.12 -16.34 16.68
C ARG A 837 -20.73 -17.20 15.57
N GLY A 838 -20.58 -16.80 14.30
CA GLY A 838 -21.03 -17.58 13.15
C GLY A 838 -22.54 -17.79 13.08
N GLY A 839 -23.31 -16.69 13.07
CA GLY A 839 -24.77 -16.73 12.96
C GLY A 839 -25.37 -15.48 12.32
N VAL A 840 -26.46 -15.67 11.60
CA VAL A 840 -27.19 -14.61 10.87
C VAL A 840 -28.26 -14.02 11.80
N ARG A 841 -28.40 -12.69 11.82
CA ARG A 841 -29.39 -11.97 12.63
C ARG A 841 -30.16 -10.98 11.77
N PHE A 842 -31.46 -10.88 12.00
CA PHE A 842 -32.35 -9.89 11.39
C PHE A 842 -32.99 -9.06 12.49
N ALA A 843 -32.92 -7.73 12.40
CA ALA A 843 -33.64 -6.84 13.28
C ALA A 843 -35.11 -6.74 12.85
N ILE A 844 -36.02 -6.85 13.81
CA ILE A 844 -37.46 -6.80 13.60
C ILE A 844 -38.00 -5.54 14.28
N GLY A 845 -38.07 -4.45 13.49
CA GLY A 845 -38.72 -3.22 13.92
C GLY A 845 -40.21 -3.42 14.23
N LYS A 846 -40.79 -2.53 15.06
CA LYS A 846 -42.20 -2.66 15.53
C LYS A 846 -43.26 -2.74 14.43
N ASN A 847 -42.97 -2.18 13.26
CA ASN A 847 -43.85 -2.24 12.10
C ASN A 847 -43.74 -3.59 11.36
N ASN A 848 -42.60 -4.28 11.53
CA ASN A 848 -42.16 -5.43 10.74
C ASN A 848 -42.41 -6.76 11.49
N ILE A 849 -42.92 -6.73 12.72
CA ILE A 849 -43.32 -7.91 13.51
C ILE A 849 -44.24 -8.86 12.72
N ARG A 850 -45.12 -8.30 11.87
CA ARG A 850 -46.01 -9.10 11.00
C ARG A 850 -45.28 -9.83 9.86
N PHE A 851 -44.09 -9.37 9.47
CA PHE A 851 -43.25 -9.98 8.45
C PHE A 851 -42.30 -11.02 9.06
N ALA A 852 -42.01 -10.95 10.36
CA ALA A 852 -41.07 -11.84 11.04
C ALA A 852 -41.50 -13.33 10.99
N GLU A 853 -42.79 -13.64 11.09
CA GLU A 853 -43.26 -15.03 10.97
C GLU A 853 -43.10 -15.55 9.54
N ARG A 854 -43.46 -14.75 8.51
CA ARG A 854 -43.16 -15.08 7.10
C ARG A 854 -41.65 -15.26 6.88
N LEU A 855 -40.82 -14.43 7.49
CA LEU A 855 -39.37 -14.56 7.41
C LEU A 855 -38.89 -15.88 8.07
N ARG A 856 -39.50 -16.31 9.18
CA ARG A 856 -39.26 -17.62 9.79
C ARG A 856 -39.67 -18.77 8.85
N GLU A 857 -40.86 -18.69 8.26
CA GLU A 857 -41.36 -19.67 7.27
C GLU A 857 -40.46 -19.76 6.03
N MET A 858 -40.02 -18.63 5.46
CA MET A 858 -39.11 -18.58 4.30
C MET A 858 -37.72 -19.15 4.65
N ILE A 859 -37.21 -18.90 5.87
CA ILE A 859 -35.93 -19.48 6.33
C ILE A 859 -36.04 -20.99 6.54
N GLU A 860 -37.16 -21.47 7.10
CA GLU A 860 -37.44 -22.89 7.28
C GLU A 860 -37.58 -23.60 5.91
N SER A 861 -38.28 -22.98 4.96
CA SER A 861 -38.40 -23.38 3.54
C SER A 861 -37.03 -23.47 2.83
N THR A 862 -36.20 -22.43 2.94
CA THR A 862 -34.96 -22.29 2.16
C THR A 862 -33.79 -23.10 2.72
N PHE A 863 -33.66 -23.17 4.05
CA PHE A 863 -32.49 -23.77 4.71
C PHE A 863 -32.79 -25.04 5.52
N GLY A 864 -34.07 -25.35 5.79
CA GLY A 864 -34.45 -26.47 6.66
C GLY A 864 -34.11 -26.24 8.14
N LEU A 865 -34.07 -24.98 8.59
CA LEU A 865 -33.69 -24.57 9.95
C LEU A 865 -34.75 -23.66 10.56
N ASP A 866 -35.16 -23.91 11.80
CA ASP A 866 -36.02 -22.99 12.56
C ASP A 866 -35.21 -21.77 13.05
N ALA A 867 -35.71 -20.56 12.75
CA ALA A 867 -35.10 -19.30 13.15
C ALA A 867 -35.69 -18.79 14.47
N LYS A 868 -34.82 -18.56 15.47
CA LYS A 868 -35.26 -18.26 16.83
C LYS A 868 -35.58 -16.78 16.98
N TYR A 869 -36.83 -16.48 17.33
CA TYR A 869 -37.30 -15.14 17.67
C TYR A 869 -36.92 -14.79 19.11
N TYR A 870 -36.41 -13.58 19.32
CA TYR A 870 -36.07 -13.03 20.64
C TYR A 870 -36.85 -11.73 20.87
N ASP A 871 -37.93 -11.82 21.67
CA ASP A 871 -38.64 -10.67 22.24
C ASP A 871 -37.69 -9.86 23.13
N SER A 872 -37.63 -8.56 22.90
CA SER A 872 -36.63 -7.65 23.47
C SER A 872 -37.27 -6.59 24.37
N SER A 873 -37.33 -6.87 25.67
CA SER A 873 -37.57 -5.84 26.69
C SER A 873 -36.40 -4.84 26.83
N GLU A 874 -35.17 -5.25 26.50
CA GLU A 874 -33.95 -4.47 26.76
C GLU A 874 -33.21 -3.92 25.53
N THR A 875 -33.50 -4.33 24.29
CA THR A 875 -32.82 -3.79 23.08
C THR A 875 -33.66 -2.74 22.34
N ARG A 876 -33.37 -2.45 21.05
CA ARG A 876 -34.07 -1.43 20.23
C ARG A 876 -35.19 -1.98 19.35
N ALA A 877 -35.11 -3.26 19.01
CA ALA A 877 -35.98 -4.02 18.12
C ALA A 877 -36.02 -5.47 18.62
N ASP A 878 -36.96 -6.28 18.15
CA ASP A 878 -36.86 -7.73 18.37
C ASP A 878 -35.81 -8.32 17.40
N GLU A 879 -35.30 -9.53 17.66
CA GLU A 879 -34.27 -10.15 16.81
C GLU A 879 -34.66 -11.57 16.39
N LEU A 880 -34.66 -11.84 15.08
CA LEU A 880 -34.77 -13.20 14.53
C LEU A 880 -33.36 -13.72 14.20
N LYS A 881 -33.00 -14.94 14.64
CA LYS A 881 -31.62 -15.45 14.55
C LYS A 881 -31.51 -16.87 14.01
N ILE A 882 -30.61 -17.06 13.04
CA ILE A 882 -30.15 -18.37 12.56
C ILE A 882 -28.78 -18.64 13.19
N VAL A 883 -28.69 -19.62 14.08
CA VAL A 883 -27.44 -20.04 14.71
C VAL A 883 -26.89 -21.28 13.98
N ASN A 884 -26.36 -21.04 12.78
CA ASN A 884 -25.72 -22.08 11.96
C ASN A 884 -24.51 -21.48 11.24
N SER A 885 -23.32 -22.05 11.47
CA SER A 885 -22.07 -21.52 10.94
C SER A 885 -21.91 -21.75 9.43
N VAL A 886 -22.59 -22.73 8.84
CA VAL A 886 -22.60 -22.96 7.39
C VAL A 886 -23.46 -21.89 6.69
N VAL A 887 -24.61 -21.52 7.27
CA VAL A 887 -25.43 -20.42 6.76
C VAL A 887 -24.72 -19.07 6.96
N ALA A 888 -23.97 -18.89 8.06
CA ALA A 888 -23.13 -17.71 8.24
C ALA A 888 -22.00 -17.64 7.19
N ALA A 889 -21.37 -18.77 6.84
CA ALA A 889 -20.37 -18.85 5.77
C ALA A 889 -20.97 -18.53 4.39
N LEU A 890 -22.20 -18.98 4.09
CA LEU A 890 -22.93 -18.64 2.85
C LEU A 890 -23.15 -17.12 2.74
N PHE A 891 -23.69 -16.48 3.78
CA PHE A 891 -23.90 -15.04 3.78
C PHE A 891 -22.58 -14.26 3.71
N ARG A 892 -21.52 -14.76 4.34
CA ARG A 892 -20.20 -14.13 4.31
C ARG A 892 -19.55 -14.21 2.93
N HIS A 893 -19.29 -15.43 2.46
CA HIS A 893 -18.35 -15.72 1.36
C HIS A 893 -19.02 -15.81 -0.01
N VAL A 894 -20.28 -16.23 -0.06
CA VAL A 894 -21.02 -16.40 -1.33
C VAL A 894 -21.94 -15.20 -1.61
N PHE A 895 -22.42 -14.51 -0.57
CA PHE A 895 -23.16 -13.25 -0.71
C PHE A 895 -22.32 -11.99 -0.40
N GLY A 896 -21.01 -12.12 -0.14
CA GLY A 896 -20.09 -10.99 -0.01
C GLY A 896 -20.34 -10.08 1.21
N PHE A 897 -20.86 -10.62 2.32
CA PHE A 897 -21.15 -9.84 3.53
C PHE A 897 -20.11 -9.98 4.66
N ASP A 898 -18.84 -10.33 4.39
CA ASP A 898 -17.86 -10.32 5.49
C ASP A 898 -17.70 -8.94 6.10
N SER A 899 -17.64 -8.92 7.44
CA SER A 899 -17.44 -7.73 8.26
C SER A 899 -18.38 -6.56 7.94
N ALA A 900 -19.49 -6.80 7.21
CA ALA A 900 -20.24 -5.78 6.52
C ALA A 900 -20.96 -4.82 7.49
N LYS A 901 -20.61 -3.54 7.39
CA LYS A 901 -21.21 -2.43 8.14
C LYS A 901 -22.31 -1.80 7.29
N ALA A 902 -23.24 -1.07 7.90
CA ALA A 902 -24.33 -0.42 7.16
C ALA A 902 -23.86 0.54 6.03
N HIS A 903 -22.63 1.07 6.12
CA HIS A 903 -22.01 1.91 5.08
C HIS A 903 -21.15 1.13 4.06
N THR A 904 -20.86 -0.17 4.28
CA THR A 904 -20.13 -1.04 3.31
C THR A 904 -21.00 -2.13 2.68
N LYS A 905 -22.26 -2.28 3.08
CA LYS A 905 -23.19 -3.21 2.40
C LYS A 905 -23.30 -2.90 0.91
N ARG A 906 -23.43 -3.95 0.11
CA ARG A 906 -23.68 -3.98 -1.35
C ARG A 906 -24.87 -4.92 -1.65
N ILE A 907 -25.38 -4.90 -2.88
CA ILE A 907 -26.23 -5.96 -3.44
C ILE A 907 -25.33 -7.11 -3.91
N PRO A 908 -25.58 -8.38 -3.52
CA PRO A 908 -24.80 -9.52 -4.02
C PRO A 908 -25.04 -9.78 -5.52
N ASP A 909 -23.99 -10.11 -6.28
CA ASP A 909 -24.06 -10.17 -7.75
C ASP A 909 -25.09 -11.17 -8.31
N ILE A 910 -25.41 -12.23 -7.56
CA ILE A 910 -26.49 -13.18 -7.91
C ILE A 910 -27.82 -12.47 -8.21
N VAL A 911 -28.11 -11.32 -7.56
CA VAL A 911 -29.35 -10.55 -7.79
C VAL A 911 -29.39 -9.95 -9.20
N PHE A 912 -28.25 -9.61 -9.81
CA PHE A 912 -28.19 -9.12 -11.20
C PHE A 912 -28.31 -10.25 -12.24
N ASN A 913 -28.22 -11.52 -11.82
CA ASN A 913 -28.19 -12.71 -12.68
C ASN A 913 -29.45 -13.59 -12.60
N VAL A 914 -30.42 -13.21 -11.76
CA VAL A 914 -31.73 -13.88 -11.66
C VAL A 914 -32.82 -13.18 -12.48
N SER A 915 -33.92 -13.89 -12.74
CA SER A 915 -35.05 -13.33 -13.52
C SER A 915 -35.65 -12.05 -12.89
N PRO A 916 -36.29 -11.17 -13.69
CA PRO A 916 -36.90 -9.94 -13.17
C PRO A 916 -37.91 -10.13 -12.03
N ASN A 917 -38.59 -11.28 -11.95
CA ASN A 917 -39.51 -11.58 -10.84
C ASN A 917 -38.74 -11.81 -9.52
N LEU A 918 -37.57 -12.44 -9.60
CA LEU A 918 -36.68 -12.68 -8.47
C LEU A 918 -35.96 -11.38 -8.03
N GLN A 919 -35.61 -10.51 -8.98
CA GLN A 919 -35.15 -9.14 -8.69
C GLN A 919 -36.21 -8.33 -7.94
N LEU A 920 -37.48 -8.41 -8.35
CA LEU A 920 -38.60 -7.80 -7.62
C LEU A 920 -38.84 -8.44 -6.24
N ALA A 921 -38.54 -9.72 -6.04
CA ALA A 921 -38.58 -10.37 -4.72
C ALA A 921 -37.45 -9.88 -3.79
N PHE A 922 -36.23 -9.67 -4.30
CA PHE A 922 -35.15 -9.02 -3.55
C PHE A 922 -35.53 -7.59 -3.16
N LEU A 923 -36.03 -6.79 -4.11
CA LEU A 923 -36.50 -5.43 -3.85
C LEU A 923 -37.65 -5.41 -2.84
N ARG A 924 -38.57 -6.38 -2.88
CA ARG A 924 -39.63 -6.58 -1.87
C ARG A 924 -39.06 -6.84 -0.48
N GLY A 925 -38.11 -7.77 -0.35
CA GLY A 925 -37.42 -8.04 0.91
C GLY A 925 -36.73 -6.80 1.49
N TYR A 926 -35.97 -6.08 0.67
CA TYR A 926 -35.31 -4.83 1.07
C TYR A 926 -36.32 -3.74 1.47
N PHE A 927 -37.41 -3.60 0.72
CA PHE A 927 -38.49 -2.65 1.01
C PHE A 927 -39.34 -3.01 2.25
N MET A 928 -39.38 -4.28 2.68
CA MET A 928 -39.98 -4.64 3.98
C MET A 928 -39.10 -4.25 5.17
N GLY A 929 -37.78 -4.06 4.97
CA GLY A 929 -36.84 -3.56 5.99
C GLY A 929 -36.82 -2.02 6.05
N ASP A 930 -36.10 -1.40 5.11
CA ASP A 930 -35.83 0.06 5.07
C ASP A 930 -36.91 0.89 4.35
N GLY A 931 -37.98 0.25 3.86
CA GLY A 931 -39.01 0.91 3.05
C GLY A 931 -40.00 1.77 3.84
N THR A 932 -40.40 2.89 3.24
CA THR A 932 -41.42 3.78 3.77
C THR A 932 -42.41 4.20 2.68
N VAL A 933 -43.71 4.08 2.96
CA VAL A 933 -44.80 4.52 2.07
C VAL A 933 -45.43 5.82 2.56
N ALA A 934 -45.32 6.87 1.75
CA ALA A 934 -46.02 8.14 1.92
C ALA A 934 -47.34 8.16 1.12
N SER A 935 -48.08 9.27 1.15
CA SER A 935 -49.32 9.45 0.38
C SER A 935 -49.10 9.72 -1.12
N ASN A 936 -47.87 9.99 -1.52
CA ASN A 936 -47.50 10.40 -2.87
C ASN A 936 -46.30 9.65 -3.48
N GLN A 937 -45.53 8.90 -2.68
CA GLN A 937 -44.30 8.23 -3.10
C GLN A 937 -43.96 7.06 -2.16
N ILE A 938 -43.11 6.16 -2.64
CA ILE A 938 -42.34 5.24 -1.79
C ILE A 938 -40.91 5.75 -1.63
N MET A 939 -40.26 5.38 -0.54
CA MET A 939 -38.88 5.75 -0.23
C MET A 939 -38.14 4.57 0.39
N VAL A 940 -36.83 4.46 0.16
CA VAL A 940 -35.89 3.64 0.93
C VAL A 940 -34.71 4.50 1.35
N SER A 941 -34.01 4.12 2.43
CA SER A 941 -32.85 4.88 2.92
C SER A 941 -31.69 3.96 3.30
N THR A 942 -30.48 4.32 2.90
CA THR A 942 -29.23 3.62 3.25
C THR A 942 -28.12 4.61 3.59
N VAL A 943 -27.04 4.15 4.23
CA VAL A 943 -25.81 4.93 4.50
C VAL A 943 -24.60 4.40 3.72
N SER A 944 -24.81 3.46 2.79
CA SER A 944 -23.82 3.01 1.80
C SER A 944 -24.09 3.71 0.46
N ARG A 945 -23.10 4.45 -0.08
CA ARG A 945 -23.17 5.06 -1.43
C ARG A 945 -23.39 3.99 -2.49
N ASP A 946 -22.74 2.85 -2.32
CA ASP A 946 -22.63 1.83 -3.34
C ASP A 946 -23.90 0.96 -3.39
N LEU A 947 -24.49 0.64 -2.22
CA LEU A 947 -25.83 0.07 -2.16
C LEU A 947 -26.87 1.05 -2.70
N ALA A 948 -26.75 2.35 -2.42
CA ALA A 948 -27.63 3.35 -3.00
C ALA A 948 -27.51 3.41 -4.53
N ALA A 949 -26.29 3.35 -5.08
CA ALA A 949 -26.05 3.24 -6.52
C ALA A 949 -26.68 1.96 -7.09
N GLN A 950 -26.31 0.79 -6.56
CA GLN A 950 -26.78 -0.52 -7.01
C GLN A 950 -28.31 -0.67 -6.96
N LEU A 951 -28.98 -0.07 -5.96
CA LEU A 951 -30.44 0.01 -5.92
C LEU A 951 -31.02 0.89 -7.04
N GLN A 952 -30.37 1.98 -7.44
CA GLN A 952 -30.77 2.73 -8.64
C GLN A 952 -30.61 1.88 -9.91
N TYR A 953 -29.48 1.20 -10.08
CA TYR A 953 -29.24 0.29 -11.23
C TYR A 953 -30.30 -0.82 -11.32
N LEU A 954 -30.63 -1.48 -10.20
CA LEU A 954 -31.64 -2.53 -10.15
C LEU A 954 -33.07 -2.00 -10.44
N LEU A 955 -33.39 -0.77 -10.03
CA LEU A 955 -34.64 -0.11 -10.41
C LEU A 955 -34.69 0.23 -11.90
N LEU A 956 -33.56 0.63 -12.51
CA LEU A 956 -33.47 0.87 -13.95
C LEU A 956 -33.61 -0.41 -14.79
N ALA A 957 -33.24 -1.59 -14.28
CA ALA A 957 -33.54 -2.86 -14.95
C ALA A 957 -35.06 -3.04 -15.18
N HIS A 958 -35.87 -2.63 -14.20
CA HIS A 958 -37.33 -2.60 -14.28
C HIS A 958 -37.91 -1.34 -14.97
N GLY A 959 -37.07 -0.48 -15.54
CA GLY A 959 -37.47 0.76 -16.20
C GLY A 959 -38.06 1.80 -15.24
N VAL A 960 -37.60 1.80 -13.98
CA VAL A 960 -38.09 2.67 -12.91
C VAL A 960 -37.05 3.73 -12.57
N VAL A 961 -37.36 5.00 -12.87
CA VAL A 961 -36.47 6.12 -12.56
C VAL A 961 -36.83 6.70 -11.20
N CYS A 962 -36.08 6.32 -10.16
CA CYS A 962 -36.15 6.93 -8.84
C CYS A 962 -35.39 8.27 -8.80
N SER A 963 -35.72 9.12 -7.82
CA SER A 963 -34.94 10.32 -7.48
C SER A 963 -34.26 10.13 -6.13
N THR A 964 -32.94 10.33 -6.09
CA THR A 964 -32.14 10.24 -4.87
C THR A 964 -31.96 11.61 -4.24
N SER A 965 -32.03 11.65 -2.90
CA SER A 965 -31.71 12.81 -2.09
C SER A 965 -30.71 12.43 -1.01
N VAL A 966 -29.74 13.31 -0.78
CA VAL A 966 -28.66 13.11 0.18
C VAL A 966 -28.97 13.91 1.45
N ARG A 967 -28.69 13.34 2.62
CA ARG A 967 -28.84 13.99 3.93
C ARG A 967 -27.56 13.85 4.73
N GLU A 968 -26.87 14.97 4.90
CA GLU A 968 -25.64 15.03 5.69
C GLU A 968 -25.86 14.88 7.21
N PRO A 969 -24.85 14.39 7.95
CA PRO A 969 -24.88 14.29 9.39
C PRO A 969 -24.77 15.68 10.04
N THR A 970 -25.89 16.25 10.47
CA THR A 970 -25.96 17.64 11.01
C THR A 970 -25.28 17.87 12.37
N GLY A 971 -24.60 16.86 12.94
CA GLY A 971 -23.99 16.92 14.29
C GLY A 971 -25.00 16.99 15.46
N GLU A 972 -26.24 17.36 15.20
CA GLU A 972 -27.30 17.47 16.21
C GLU A 972 -27.90 16.09 16.61
N PRO A 973 -28.42 15.95 17.84
CA PRO A 973 -29.24 14.81 18.22
C PRO A 973 -30.56 14.78 17.43
N SER A 974 -30.72 13.81 16.53
CA SER A 974 -31.99 13.55 15.83
C SER A 974 -33.10 13.02 16.76
N GLY A 975 -32.76 12.76 18.02
CA GLY A 975 -33.66 12.41 19.11
C GLY A 975 -32.88 11.98 20.36
N MET A 976 -33.60 11.74 21.45
CA MET A 976 -33.08 11.06 22.64
C MET A 976 -33.73 9.68 22.78
N ILE A 977 -32.93 8.63 22.94
CA ILE A 977 -33.43 7.30 23.33
C ILE A 977 -32.68 6.86 24.59
N ARG A 978 -33.44 6.56 25.65
CA ARG A 978 -32.93 6.18 26.99
C ARG A 978 -31.86 7.14 27.54
N GLY A 979 -32.07 8.45 27.37
CA GLY A 979 -31.18 9.49 27.87
C GLY A 979 -29.88 9.69 27.10
N LYS A 980 -29.64 8.94 26.02
CA LYS A 980 -28.52 9.20 25.09
C LYS A 980 -29.01 9.92 23.83
N PRO A 981 -28.30 10.95 23.35
CA PRO A 981 -28.57 11.55 22.05
C PRO A 981 -28.27 10.56 20.92
N ILE A 982 -29.07 10.59 19.86
CA ILE A 982 -28.77 9.89 18.60
C ILE A 982 -28.23 10.92 17.61
N THR A 983 -26.90 10.96 17.45
CA THR A 983 -26.26 11.72 16.39
C THR A 983 -26.19 10.86 15.13
N GLN A 984 -26.61 11.39 13.98
CA GLN A 984 -26.26 10.79 12.69
C GLN A 984 -24.76 11.03 12.46
N ARG A 985 -24.01 9.97 12.08
CA ARG A 985 -22.54 9.99 11.90
C ARG A 985 -22.07 9.82 10.46
N HIS A 986 -22.97 9.39 9.59
CA HIS A 986 -22.71 9.15 8.18
C HIS A 986 -23.83 9.79 7.38
N THR A 987 -23.48 10.22 6.17
CA THR A 987 -24.40 10.67 5.13
C THR A 987 -25.43 9.58 4.81
N ALA A 988 -26.69 9.98 4.63
CA ALA A 988 -27.79 9.07 4.32
C ALA A 988 -28.37 9.36 2.94
N TYR A 989 -28.40 8.35 2.08
CA TYR A 989 -28.97 8.37 0.75
C TYR A 989 -30.41 7.88 0.79
N ILE A 990 -31.35 8.69 0.30
CA ILE A 990 -32.79 8.41 0.32
C ILE A 990 -33.29 8.37 -1.12
N LEU A 991 -33.54 7.16 -1.64
CA LEU A 991 -34.10 6.93 -2.97
C LEU A 991 -35.63 7.03 -2.87
N SER A 992 -36.26 7.78 -3.76
CA SER A 992 -37.71 8.02 -3.79
C SER A 992 -38.31 7.68 -5.16
N VAL A 993 -39.42 6.95 -5.19
CA VAL A 993 -40.19 6.69 -6.43
C VAL A 993 -41.56 7.33 -6.30
N ALA A 994 -41.82 8.31 -7.16
CA ALA A 994 -42.98 9.19 -7.06
C ALA A 994 -43.82 9.32 -8.35
N ALA A 995 -43.34 8.90 -9.52
CA ALA A 995 -44.19 8.92 -10.73
C ALA A 995 -45.18 7.75 -10.71
N ARG A 996 -46.36 7.95 -11.34
CA ARG A 996 -47.48 7.01 -11.24
C ARG A 996 -47.14 5.65 -11.83
N ASP A 997 -46.49 5.65 -12.98
CA ASP A 997 -46.30 4.43 -13.77
C ASP A 997 -45.09 3.63 -13.24
N ASP A 998 -44.07 4.31 -12.69
CA ASP A 998 -43.02 3.70 -11.88
C ASP A 998 -43.56 3.01 -10.62
N LEU A 999 -44.52 3.64 -9.94
CA LEU A 999 -45.22 3.04 -8.80
C LEU A 999 -46.08 1.84 -9.23
N LEU A 1000 -46.60 1.79 -10.46
CA LEU A 1000 -47.31 0.61 -10.97
C LEU A 1000 -46.34 -0.52 -11.33
N ASN A 1001 -45.18 -0.21 -11.94
CA ASN A 1001 -44.12 -1.19 -12.20
C ASN A 1001 -43.61 -1.83 -10.90
N LEU A 1002 -43.45 -1.05 -9.83
CA LEU A 1002 -43.06 -1.55 -8.51
C LEU A 1002 -44.21 -2.09 -7.65
N ALA A 1003 -45.43 -2.27 -8.18
CA ALA A 1003 -46.55 -2.81 -7.39
C ALA A 1003 -46.22 -4.14 -6.68
N PRO A 1004 -45.46 -5.10 -7.25
CA PRO A 1004 -45.03 -6.32 -6.55
C PRO A 1004 -44.11 -6.10 -5.34
N VAL A 1005 -43.49 -4.92 -5.21
CA VAL A 1005 -42.54 -4.56 -4.13
C VAL A 1005 -43.24 -3.92 -2.93
N TRP A 1006 -44.13 -2.95 -3.17
CA TRP A 1006 -44.72 -2.14 -2.09
C TRP A 1006 -46.14 -2.51 -1.68
N THR A 1007 -46.90 -3.29 -2.47
CA THR A 1007 -48.32 -3.58 -2.16
C THR A 1007 -48.52 -4.41 -0.89
N THR A 1008 -47.52 -5.20 -0.48
CA THR A 1008 -47.50 -5.95 0.79
C THR A 1008 -47.22 -5.07 2.01
N HIS A 1009 -46.73 -3.84 1.83
CA HIS A 1009 -46.36 -2.96 2.93
C HIS A 1009 -47.60 -2.49 3.73
N HIS A 1010 -47.48 -2.45 5.06
CA HIS A 1010 -48.58 -2.14 5.98
C HIS A 1010 -49.24 -0.75 5.82
N LEU A 1011 -48.68 0.13 4.99
CA LEU A 1011 -49.22 1.46 4.63
C LEU A 1011 -49.53 1.62 3.14
N ALA A 1012 -49.52 0.55 2.33
CA ALA A 1012 -49.74 0.58 0.88
C ALA A 1012 -51.03 1.31 0.46
N ASP A 1013 -52.09 1.21 1.27
CA ASP A 1013 -53.37 1.92 1.07
C ASP A 1013 -53.21 3.45 0.91
N LYS A 1014 -52.15 4.06 1.46
CA LYS A 1014 -51.89 5.50 1.35
C LYS A 1014 -51.65 5.97 -0.10
N LEU A 1015 -51.18 5.08 -0.98
CA LEU A 1015 -50.92 5.40 -2.40
C LEU A 1015 -52.16 5.27 -3.29
N ARG A 1016 -53.17 4.51 -2.87
CA ARG A 1016 -54.38 4.25 -3.66
C ARG A 1016 -55.03 5.54 -4.22
N PRO A 1017 -55.23 6.63 -3.44
CA PRO A 1017 -55.80 7.88 -3.95
C PRO A 1017 -54.94 8.65 -4.98
N LYS A 1018 -53.69 8.24 -5.21
CA LYS A 1018 -52.83 8.77 -6.27
C LYS A 1018 -52.91 7.92 -7.55
N LEU A 1019 -53.04 6.61 -7.42
CA LEU A 1019 -53.14 5.69 -8.56
C LEU A 1019 -54.52 5.74 -9.24
N GLU A 1020 -55.57 5.98 -8.46
CA GLU A 1020 -56.98 6.07 -8.89
C GLU A 1020 -57.36 7.40 -9.59
N LYS A 1021 -56.50 8.42 -9.56
CA LYS A 1021 -56.78 9.69 -10.26
C LYS A 1021 -56.60 9.51 -11.76
N GLU A 1022 -57.63 9.86 -12.54
CA GLU A 1022 -57.57 9.91 -14.00
C GLU A 1022 -56.49 10.89 -14.47
N ALA A 1023 -55.64 10.43 -15.39
CA ALA A 1023 -54.62 11.25 -16.02
C ALA A 1023 -55.28 12.38 -16.84
N HIS A 1024 -55.10 13.62 -16.40
CA HIS A 1024 -55.70 14.78 -17.08
C HIS A 1024 -55.01 15.00 -18.43
N ALA A 1025 -55.77 14.87 -19.52
CA ALA A 1025 -55.29 15.09 -20.88
C ALA A 1025 -54.85 16.56 -21.08
N GLY A 1026 -53.56 16.81 -20.88
CA GLY A 1026 -52.96 18.15 -20.90
C GLY A 1026 -51.84 18.33 -19.86
N THR A 1027 -51.88 17.61 -18.72
CA THR A 1027 -50.76 17.58 -17.77
C THR A 1027 -49.79 16.47 -18.16
N GLY A 1028 -49.02 16.71 -19.22
CA GLY A 1028 -47.96 15.81 -19.66
C GLY A 1028 -46.94 15.58 -18.54
N ILE A 1029 -46.71 14.31 -18.22
CA ILE A 1029 -45.57 13.71 -17.50
C ILE A 1029 -44.67 14.74 -16.78
N ASN A 1030 -44.91 14.93 -15.47
CA ASN A 1030 -44.10 15.82 -14.62
C ASN A 1030 -42.76 15.15 -14.20
N ARG A 1031 -42.03 14.59 -15.18
CA ARG A 1031 -40.65 14.09 -15.05
C ARG A 1031 -39.71 15.19 -15.52
N ALA A 1032 -38.56 15.34 -14.88
CA ALA A 1032 -37.62 16.43 -15.17
C ALA A 1032 -36.66 16.11 -16.34
N PHE A 1033 -36.79 14.95 -16.99
CA PHE A 1033 -35.88 14.49 -18.05
C PHE A 1033 -36.51 14.53 -19.44
N VAL A 1034 -35.67 14.60 -20.47
CA VAL A 1034 -36.06 14.52 -21.88
C VAL A 1034 -35.84 13.08 -22.38
N PRO A 1035 -36.85 12.37 -22.92
CA PRO A 1035 -36.63 11.08 -23.56
C PRO A 1035 -35.87 11.25 -24.88
N LEU A 1036 -34.85 10.40 -25.10
CA LEU A 1036 -34.10 10.34 -26.36
C LEU A 1036 -34.59 9.15 -27.22
N HIS A 1037 -33.85 8.82 -28.27
CA HIS A 1037 -34.07 7.56 -29.01
C HIS A 1037 -33.56 6.36 -28.20
N GLY A 1038 -34.05 5.16 -28.53
CA GLY A 1038 -33.69 3.91 -27.85
C GLY A 1038 -34.15 3.90 -26.38
N ASP A 1039 -33.22 3.67 -25.45
CA ASP A 1039 -33.49 3.61 -24.01
C ASP A 1039 -32.80 4.71 -23.19
N LEU A 1040 -32.27 5.75 -23.84
CA LEU A 1040 -31.58 6.87 -23.20
C LEU A 1040 -32.49 8.06 -22.86
N ILE A 1041 -32.06 8.86 -21.89
CA ILE A 1041 -32.68 10.12 -21.45
C ILE A 1041 -31.61 11.22 -21.26
N GLY A 1042 -31.98 12.46 -21.60
CA GLY A 1042 -31.25 13.66 -21.19
C GLY A 1042 -31.73 14.12 -19.82
N LEU A 1043 -30.86 14.01 -18.81
CA LEU A 1043 -31.09 14.44 -17.43
C LEU A 1043 -30.51 15.85 -17.23
N PRO A 1044 -31.30 16.86 -16.80
CA PRO A 1044 -30.73 18.16 -16.48
C PRO A 1044 -29.77 18.05 -15.28
N VAL A 1045 -28.55 18.54 -15.46
CA VAL A 1045 -27.56 18.73 -14.41
C VAL A 1045 -28.08 19.78 -13.43
N ARG A 1046 -27.99 19.46 -12.13
CA ARG A 1046 -28.45 20.30 -11.02
C ARG A 1046 -27.30 21.08 -10.40
N SER A 1047 -26.13 20.45 -10.29
CA SER A 1047 -24.90 21.04 -9.78
C SER A 1047 -23.70 20.28 -10.34
N VAL A 1048 -22.60 21.00 -10.55
CA VAL A 1048 -21.27 20.42 -10.75
C VAL A 1048 -20.43 20.97 -9.60
N THR A 1049 -19.83 20.08 -8.83
CA THR A 1049 -19.02 20.41 -7.65
C THR A 1049 -17.70 19.69 -7.76
N GLU A 1050 -16.59 20.38 -7.56
CA GLU A 1050 -15.31 19.72 -7.35
C GLU A 1050 -15.38 18.86 -6.08
N VAL A 1051 -14.70 17.72 -6.12
CA VAL A 1051 -14.54 16.80 -5.00
C VAL A 1051 -13.09 16.35 -4.94
N GLU A 1052 -12.58 16.13 -3.73
CA GLU A 1052 -11.27 15.51 -3.59
C GLU A 1052 -11.30 14.07 -4.13
N PRO A 1053 -10.27 13.69 -4.90
CA PRO A 1053 -10.11 12.32 -5.37
C PRO A 1053 -9.70 11.36 -4.24
N THR A 1054 -9.70 10.05 -4.49
CA THR A 1054 -9.73 9.04 -3.41
C THR A 1054 -8.66 7.94 -3.53
N ARG A 1055 -7.91 7.85 -4.63
CA ARG A 1055 -6.96 6.73 -4.91
C ARG A 1055 -5.77 7.05 -5.85
N GLY A 1056 -5.48 8.30 -6.18
CA GLY A 1056 -4.40 8.65 -7.13
C GLY A 1056 -4.76 8.54 -8.62
N MET A 1057 -5.79 7.77 -8.98
CA MET A 1057 -5.91 7.19 -10.31
C MET A 1057 -7.29 7.35 -10.94
N VAL A 1058 -7.35 7.53 -12.26
CA VAL A 1058 -8.52 7.23 -13.09
C VAL A 1058 -8.28 6.00 -13.95
N TYR A 1059 -9.39 5.37 -14.24
CA TYR A 1059 -9.51 4.03 -14.76
C TYR A 1059 -10.59 4.06 -15.85
N ASP A 1060 -10.31 3.47 -17.00
CA ASP A 1060 -11.12 3.64 -18.22
C ASP A 1060 -11.08 2.39 -19.11
N PHE A 1061 -12.11 2.19 -19.93
CA PHE A 1061 -12.30 1.01 -20.78
C PHE A 1061 -12.35 1.40 -22.25
N SER A 1062 -11.45 0.88 -23.10
CA SER A 1062 -11.75 0.86 -24.53
C SER A 1062 -12.81 -0.20 -24.81
N VAL A 1063 -13.83 0.13 -25.60
CA VAL A 1063 -15.03 -0.73 -25.80
C VAL A 1063 -15.30 -0.89 -27.29
N GLU A 1064 -15.43 -2.14 -27.76
CA GLU A 1064 -15.58 -2.44 -29.18
C GLU A 1064 -16.84 -1.80 -29.79
N ASP A 1065 -16.66 -1.16 -30.97
CA ASP A 1065 -17.63 -0.33 -31.73
C ASP A 1065 -18.25 0.87 -30.98
N ALA A 1066 -18.10 0.97 -29.66
CA ALA A 1066 -18.84 1.91 -28.82
C ALA A 1066 -17.98 3.05 -28.25
N GLU A 1067 -16.75 2.74 -27.83
CA GLU A 1067 -15.81 3.64 -27.12
C GLU A 1067 -16.48 4.54 -26.05
N ASN A 1068 -17.38 3.94 -25.27
CA ASN A 1068 -18.06 4.56 -24.13
C ASN A 1068 -18.46 3.51 -23.09
N PHE A 1069 -18.81 3.96 -21.87
CA PHE A 1069 -19.32 3.10 -20.81
C PHE A 1069 -20.32 3.83 -19.89
N VAL A 1070 -21.05 3.08 -19.08
CA VAL A 1070 -22.02 3.57 -18.09
C VAL A 1070 -21.45 3.41 -16.69
N CYS A 1071 -21.30 4.51 -15.95
CA CYS A 1071 -20.68 4.50 -14.63
C CYS A 1071 -21.32 5.47 -13.63
N GLY A 1072 -20.76 5.50 -12.42
CA GLY A 1072 -21.18 6.38 -11.34
C GLY A 1072 -22.47 5.94 -10.66
N MET A 1073 -22.93 6.77 -9.72
CA MET A 1073 -24.13 6.54 -8.92
C MET A 1073 -25.39 6.68 -9.78
N GLY A 1074 -26.00 5.55 -10.13
CA GLY A 1074 -27.26 5.48 -10.90
C GLY A 1074 -27.09 5.46 -12.43
N GLY A 1075 -25.85 5.40 -12.94
CA GLY A 1075 -25.55 5.26 -14.36
C GLY A 1075 -25.69 6.58 -15.14
N ILE A 1076 -24.55 7.09 -15.61
CA ILE A 1076 -24.40 8.19 -16.56
C ILE A 1076 -23.47 7.72 -17.69
N CYS A 1077 -23.74 8.14 -18.93
CA CYS A 1077 -22.96 7.75 -20.10
C CYS A 1077 -21.69 8.61 -20.23
N CYS A 1078 -20.53 7.96 -20.21
CA CYS A 1078 -19.21 8.58 -20.18
C CYS A 1078 -18.36 8.10 -21.38
N HIS A 1079 -17.49 8.98 -21.88
CA HIS A 1079 -16.67 8.73 -23.07
C HIS A 1079 -15.20 8.54 -22.70
N ASN A 1080 -14.58 7.58 -23.36
CA ASN A 1080 -13.22 7.15 -23.11
C ASN A 1080 -12.21 8.30 -23.22
N THR A 1081 -11.20 8.32 -22.35
CA THR A 1081 -10.27 9.44 -22.19
C THR A 1081 -9.13 9.39 -23.21
N ASP A 1082 -8.94 10.46 -24.00
CA ASP A 1082 -7.69 10.69 -24.74
C ASP A 1082 -6.53 10.87 -23.74
N ALA A 1083 -5.44 10.11 -23.89
CA ALA A 1083 -4.39 10.02 -22.86
C ALA A 1083 -3.35 11.15 -22.89
N ASP A 1084 -3.20 11.86 -21.76
CA ASP A 1084 -2.05 12.68 -21.36
C ASP A 1084 -1.84 12.46 -19.83
N VAL A 1085 -0.68 11.93 -19.41
CA VAL A 1085 -0.45 11.39 -18.03
C VAL A 1085 1.04 11.37 -17.62
N ASP A 1086 1.81 12.44 -17.87
CA ASP A 1086 3.26 12.42 -17.67
C ASP A 1086 3.75 13.24 -16.46
N GLY A 1087 3.05 14.26 -15.96
CA GLY A 1087 3.50 15.25 -14.97
C GLY A 1087 3.85 14.74 -13.56
N SER A 1088 2.95 14.09 -12.82
CA SER A 1088 3.17 13.55 -11.45
C SER A 1088 4.29 12.54 -11.45
N HIS A 1089 4.23 11.69 -12.45
CA HIS A 1089 5.14 10.61 -12.62
C HIS A 1089 6.53 11.12 -13.06
N ILE A 1090 6.61 12.10 -13.97
CA ILE A 1090 7.85 12.82 -14.27
C ILE A 1090 8.36 13.55 -13.02
N ARG A 1091 7.50 14.13 -12.17
CA ARG A 1091 7.91 14.84 -10.95
C ARG A 1091 8.67 13.92 -10.00
N THR A 1092 8.10 12.79 -9.61
CA THR A 1092 8.72 11.87 -8.64
C THR A 1092 9.99 11.21 -9.22
N LEU A 1093 10.01 10.93 -10.53
CA LEU A 1093 11.21 10.46 -11.23
C LEU A 1093 12.31 11.53 -11.34
N LEU A 1094 11.97 12.80 -11.59
CA LEU A 1094 12.91 13.92 -11.62
C LEU A 1094 13.56 14.13 -10.26
N LEU A 1095 12.75 14.11 -9.19
CA LEU A 1095 13.23 14.25 -7.81
C LEU A 1095 14.21 13.13 -7.48
N THR A 1096 13.85 11.88 -7.76
CA THR A 1096 14.72 10.70 -7.57
C THR A 1096 16.02 10.79 -8.40
N PHE A 1097 15.96 11.28 -9.64
CA PHE A 1097 17.14 11.48 -10.48
C PHE A 1097 18.06 12.60 -9.96
N LEU A 1098 17.50 13.76 -9.60
CA LEU A 1098 18.25 14.90 -9.08
C LEU A 1098 18.91 14.54 -7.75
N TYR A 1099 18.17 13.93 -6.82
CA TYR A 1099 18.67 13.46 -5.53
C TYR A 1099 19.87 12.50 -5.68
N ARG A 1100 19.76 11.48 -6.55
CA ARG A 1100 20.80 10.44 -6.67
C ARG A 1100 22.04 10.87 -7.47
N TYR A 1101 21.88 11.69 -8.50
CA TYR A 1101 22.95 11.96 -9.47
C TYR A 1101 23.44 13.42 -9.50
N MET A 1102 22.70 14.32 -8.85
CA MET A 1102 23.02 15.76 -8.69
C MET A 1102 22.61 16.30 -7.29
N PRO A 1103 22.85 15.59 -6.16
CA PRO A 1103 22.30 15.96 -4.85
C PRO A 1103 22.59 17.42 -4.46
N GLY A 1104 23.77 17.93 -4.80
CA GLY A 1104 24.16 19.32 -4.56
C GLY A 1104 23.22 20.39 -5.15
N LEU A 1105 22.39 20.08 -6.14
CA LEU A 1105 21.32 20.99 -6.62
C LEU A 1105 20.14 21.05 -5.65
N VAL A 1106 19.79 19.93 -5.00
CA VAL A 1106 18.76 19.88 -3.95
C VAL A 1106 19.32 20.45 -2.65
N GLU A 1107 20.54 20.08 -2.27
CA GLU A 1107 21.21 20.58 -1.06
C GLU A 1107 21.46 22.10 -1.08
N ALA A 1108 21.69 22.70 -2.25
CA ALA A 1108 21.78 24.14 -2.42
C ALA A 1108 20.41 24.84 -2.56
N GLY A 1109 19.30 24.09 -2.54
CA GLY A 1109 17.95 24.62 -2.70
C GLY A 1109 17.60 25.11 -4.11
N TYR A 1110 18.30 24.64 -5.16
CA TYR A 1110 18.11 25.10 -6.54
C TYR A 1110 16.98 24.37 -7.30
N VAL A 1111 16.23 23.50 -6.61
CA VAL A 1111 15.12 22.73 -7.17
C VAL A 1111 13.81 23.17 -6.51
N TYR A 1112 12.79 23.34 -7.33
CA TYR A 1112 11.48 23.89 -6.97
C TYR A 1112 10.37 23.13 -7.72
N ILE A 1113 9.14 23.30 -7.26
CA ILE A 1113 7.90 22.84 -7.87
C ILE A 1113 7.07 24.10 -8.14
N ALA A 1114 6.62 24.28 -9.38
CA ALA A 1114 5.85 25.45 -9.78
C ALA A 1114 4.37 25.20 -9.49
N GLN A 1115 3.73 26.08 -8.72
CA GLN A 1115 2.31 25.98 -8.42
C GLN A 1115 1.53 26.97 -9.29
N PRO A 1116 0.71 26.51 -10.24
CA PRO A 1116 -0.19 27.37 -10.99
C PRO A 1116 -1.43 27.67 -10.12
N PRO A 1117 -2.05 28.85 -10.24
CA PRO A 1117 -3.35 29.09 -9.63
C PRO A 1117 -4.42 28.26 -10.34
N LEU A 1118 -5.31 27.66 -9.56
CA LEU A 1118 -6.45 26.90 -10.06
C LEU A 1118 -7.41 27.80 -10.86
N TYR A 1119 -7.50 29.09 -10.49
CA TYR A 1119 -8.51 30.01 -11.03
C TYR A 1119 -7.97 31.41 -11.39
N GLN A 1120 -8.58 32.02 -12.41
CA GLN A 1120 -8.56 33.45 -12.71
C GLN A 1120 -9.95 34.06 -12.47
N VAL A 1121 -10.03 35.05 -11.57
CA VAL A 1121 -11.24 35.83 -11.29
C VAL A 1121 -11.13 37.22 -11.92
N LYS A 1122 -12.13 37.63 -12.69
CA LYS A 1122 -12.06 38.83 -13.53
C LYS A 1122 -13.35 39.66 -13.45
N LYS A 1123 -13.24 40.95 -13.12
CA LYS A 1123 -14.36 41.92 -13.13
C LYS A 1123 -13.96 43.17 -13.92
N GLY A 1124 -14.54 43.32 -15.11
CA GLY A 1124 -14.22 44.41 -16.04
C GLY A 1124 -12.75 44.40 -16.47
N LYS A 1125 -11.94 45.32 -15.92
CA LYS A 1125 -10.49 45.41 -16.16
C LYS A 1125 -9.64 44.76 -15.06
N VAL A 1126 -10.21 44.46 -13.89
CA VAL A 1126 -9.49 43.82 -12.78
C VAL A 1126 -9.42 42.33 -13.06
N ARG A 1127 -8.22 41.76 -12.88
CA ARG A 1127 -7.97 40.31 -12.78
C ARG A 1127 -7.34 40.04 -11.42
N ARG A 1128 -7.67 38.90 -10.83
CA ARG A 1128 -6.96 38.25 -9.73
C ARG A 1128 -6.88 36.76 -10.04
N TYR A 1129 -6.02 36.07 -9.30
CA TYR A 1129 -5.85 34.62 -9.37
C TYR A 1129 -6.06 34.02 -7.99
N ALA A 1130 -6.52 32.78 -7.94
CA ALA A 1130 -6.70 32.02 -6.70
C ALA A 1130 -6.04 30.65 -6.84
N PHE A 1131 -5.30 30.25 -5.82
CA PHE A 1131 -4.57 28.98 -5.70
C PHE A 1131 -5.37 27.93 -4.92
N THR A 1132 -6.40 28.35 -4.17
CA THR A 1132 -7.38 27.48 -3.50
C THR A 1132 -8.81 27.97 -3.70
N ASP A 1133 -9.80 27.13 -3.39
CA ASP A 1133 -11.22 27.50 -3.41
C ASP A 1133 -11.59 28.52 -2.32
N GLU A 1134 -10.93 28.48 -1.17
CA GLU A 1134 -11.10 29.50 -0.11
C GLU A 1134 -10.61 30.88 -0.57
N GLU A 1135 -9.50 30.93 -1.34
CA GLU A 1135 -9.06 32.16 -2.00
C GLU A 1135 -10.03 32.60 -3.09
N LEU A 1136 -10.57 31.67 -3.88
CA LEU A 1136 -11.56 31.96 -4.93
C LEU A 1136 -12.80 32.62 -4.33
N ASP A 1137 -13.37 32.06 -3.26
CA ASP A 1137 -14.54 32.61 -2.57
C ASP A 1137 -14.23 33.94 -1.90
N THR A 1138 -13.09 34.07 -1.23
CA THR A 1138 -12.64 35.35 -0.63
C THR A 1138 -12.48 36.44 -1.70
N ILE A 1139 -11.88 36.10 -2.84
CA ILE A 1139 -11.70 37.03 -3.96
C ILE A 1139 -13.04 37.39 -4.60
N GLN A 1140 -14.00 36.46 -4.71
CA GLN A 1140 -15.35 36.75 -5.18
C GLN A 1140 -16.09 37.69 -4.21
N GLN A 1141 -16.00 37.47 -2.90
CA GLN A 1141 -16.60 38.32 -1.87
C GLN A 1141 -16.03 39.75 -1.89
N GLU A 1142 -14.69 39.92 -1.99
CA GLU A 1142 -14.06 41.24 -2.10
C GLU A 1142 -14.42 41.97 -3.41
N ILE A 1143 -14.47 41.26 -4.53
CA ILE A 1143 -14.78 41.83 -5.85
C ILE A 1143 -16.29 42.13 -5.98
N GLY A 1144 -17.12 41.47 -5.18
CA GLY A 1144 -18.55 41.70 -4.99
C GLY A 1144 -19.43 41.13 -6.11
N GLU A 1145 -20.66 40.78 -5.76
CA GLU A 1145 -21.61 40.14 -6.66
C GLU A 1145 -21.88 40.96 -7.94
N GLY A 1146 -22.02 40.24 -9.07
CA GLY A 1146 -22.36 40.80 -10.38
C GLY A 1146 -21.17 41.21 -11.25
N GLY A 1147 -21.14 40.73 -12.51
CA GLY A 1147 -20.14 41.10 -13.51
C GLY A 1147 -18.75 40.46 -13.33
N VAL A 1148 -18.66 39.41 -12.51
CA VAL A 1148 -17.47 38.57 -12.33
C VAL A 1148 -17.48 37.45 -13.37
N THR A 1149 -16.31 37.09 -13.87
CA THR A 1149 -16.06 35.88 -14.68
C THR A 1149 -14.94 35.09 -14.01
N VAL A 1150 -15.16 33.81 -13.76
CA VAL A 1150 -14.15 32.88 -13.28
C VAL A 1150 -13.72 31.99 -14.45
N GLN A 1151 -12.42 31.80 -14.63
CA GLN A 1151 -11.83 30.83 -15.56
C GLN A 1151 -10.97 29.86 -14.75
N ARG A 1152 -11.20 28.56 -14.90
CA ARG A 1152 -10.34 27.51 -14.32
C ARG A 1152 -9.18 27.17 -15.26
N TYR A 1153 -8.07 26.68 -14.71
CA TYR A 1153 -6.97 26.07 -15.46
C TYR A 1153 -6.73 24.63 -14.99
N LYS A 1154 -6.54 23.69 -15.92
CA LYS A 1154 -6.21 22.28 -15.58
C LYS A 1154 -4.71 22.03 -15.48
N GLY A 1155 -3.93 22.75 -16.29
CA GLY A 1155 -2.47 22.64 -16.36
C GLY A 1155 -1.88 23.71 -17.28
N LEU A 1156 -0.55 23.76 -17.39
CA LEU A 1156 0.14 24.82 -18.15
C LEU A 1156 -0.25 24.91 -19.63
N GLY A 1157 -0.65 23.80 -20.25
CA GLY A 1157 -1.00 23.75 -21.67
C GLY A 1157 -2.16 24.67 -22.05
N GLU A 1158 -3.14 24.84 -21.15
CA GLU A 1158 -4.33 25.67 -21.37
C GLU A 1158 -4.10 27.16 -21.08
N MET A 1159 -3.02 27.51 -20.37
CA MET A 1159 -2.69 28.90 -20.05
C MET A 1159 -2.08 29.58 -21.27
N ASN A 1160 -2.67 30.68 -21.73
CA ASN A 1160 -2.05 31.45 -22.81
C ASN A 1160 -0.73 32.10 -22.33
N PRO A 1161 0.22 32.43 -23.22
CA PRO A 1161 1.55 32.94 -22.84
C PRO A 1161 1.55 34.11 -21.85
N SER A 1162 0.57 35.01 -21.91
CA SER A 1162 0.43 36.10 -20.93
C SER A 1162 -0.12 35.65 -19.58
N GLN A 1163 -1.09 34.73 -19.54
CA GLN A 1163 -1.58 34.14 -18.29
C GLN A 1163 -0.47 33.35 -17.60
N LEU A 1164 0.23 32.49 -18.35
CA LEU A 1164 1.34 31.65 -17.86
C LEU A 1164 2.46 32.51 -17.26
N TRP A 1165 2.77 33.66 -17.88
CA TRP A 1165 3.66 34.68 -17.29
C TRP A 1165 3.07 35.26 -15.99
N GLU A 1166 1.88 35.88 -16.06
CA GLU A 1166 1.19 36.57 -14.95
C GLU A 1166 1.06 35.72 -13.66
N THR A 1167 1.12 34.39 -13.77
CA THR A 1167 0.86 33.45 -12.66
C THR A 1167 2.02 32.57 -12.22
N THR A 1168 2.81 32.04 -13.16
CA THR A 1168 3.68 30.88 -12.89
C THR A 1168 5.13 31.12 -13.30
N MET A 1169 5.40 32.22 -14.01
CA MET A 1169 6.75 32.59 -14.46
C MET A 1169 7.24 33.92 -13.90
N ASP A 1170 6.38 34.93 -13.74
CA ASP A 1170 6.80 36.24 -13.23
C ASP A 1170 7.35 36.15 -11.78
N PRO A 1171 8.62 36.50 -11.52
CA PRO A 1171 9.20 36.45 -10.18
C PRO A 1171 8.52 37.36 -9.15
N GLU A 1172 7.71 38.35 -9.57
CA GLU A 1172 6.98 39.23 -8.65
C GLU A 1172 5.61 38.67 -8.21
N THR A 1173 5.06 37.63 -8.86
CA THR A 1173 3.70 37.10 -8.57
C THR A 1173 3.58 35.59 -8.44
N ARG A 1174 4.60 34.80 -8.83
CA ARG A 1174 4.53 33.33 -8.86
C ARG A 1174 4.62 32.65 -7.49
N THR A 1175 3.92 31.52 -7.35
CA THR A 1175 4.05 30.61 -6.22
C THR A 1175 4.95 29.42 -6.58
N MET A 1176 5.99 29.18 -5.77
CA MET A 1176 6.98 28.13 -5.98
C MET A 1176 7.24 27.40 -4.65
N LEU A 1177 7.01 26.08 -4.62
CA LEU A 1177 7.39 25.24 -3.47
C LEU A 1177 8.85 24.81 -3.66
N GLN A 1178 9.73 25.14 -2.72
CA GLN A 1178 11.14 24.74 -2.79
C GLN A 1178 11.29 23.28 -2.36
N VAL A 1179 12.00 22.48 -3.17
CA VAL A 1179 12.23 21.06 -2.88
C VAL A 1179 13.36 20.95 -1.86
N THR A 1180 13.07 20.34 -0.72
CA THR A 1180 14.06 20.05 0.31
C THR A 1180 14.76 18.71 0.05
N ILE A 1181 15.85 18.48 0.80
CA ILE A 1181 16.49 17.17 0.85
C ILE A 1181 15.53 16.11 1.41
N GLU A 1182 14.62 16.49 2.32
CA GLU A 1182 13.73 15.55 3.01
C GLU A 1182 12.62 15.03 2.08
N ASP A 1183 12.01 15.90 1.26
CA ASP A 1183 11.06 15.52 0.19
C ASP A 1183 11.72 14.59 -0.83
N ALA A 1184 12.93 14.94 -1.25
CA ALA A 1184 13.69 14.18 -2.24
C ALA A 1184 14.14 12.81 -1.67
N MET A 1185 14.47 12.75 -0.38
CA MET A 1185 14.69 11.51 0.37
C MET A 1185 13.39 10.71 0.56
N GLU A 1186 12.22 11.34 0.68
CA GLU A 1186 10.91 10.67 0.80
C GLU A 1186 10.60 9.90 -0.48
N ALA A 1187 10.64 10.59 -1.63
CA ALA A 1187 10.46 10.01 -2.94
C ALA A 1187 11.44 8.85 -3.19
N ASP A 1188 12.72 9.04 -2.84
CA ASP A 1188 13.76 8.01 -2.93
C ASP A 1188 13.49 6.79 -2.04
N ARG A 1189 13.06 7.01 -0.79
CA ARG A 1189 12.68 5.94 0.15
C ARG A 1189 11.47 5.16 -0.34
N MET A 1190 10.43 5.83 -0.80
CA MET A 1190 9.22 5.19 -1.32
C MET A 1190 9.54 4.32 -2.55
N PHE A 1191 10.32 4.83 -3.52
CA PHE A 1191 10.79 4.04 -4.65
C PHE A 1191 11.66 2.83 -4.21
N THR A 1192 12.57 3.04 -3.26
CA THR A 1192 13.45 1.96 -2.76
C THR A 1192 12.67 0.84 -2.05
N ILE A 1193 11.60 1.18 -1.32
CA ILE A 1193 10.79 0.22 -0.55
C ILE A 1193 9.76 -0.49 -1.44
N LEU A 1194 9.05 0.25 -2.29
CA LEU A 1194 7.94 -0.29 -3.08
C LEU A 1194 8.41 -0.95 -4.39
N MET A 1195 9.45 -0.41 -5.02
CA MET A 1195 9.97 -0.89 -6.32
C MET A 1195 11.31 -1.62 -6.22
N GLY A 1196 11.86 -1.83 -5.02
CA GLY A 1196 13.07 -2.62 -4.79
C GLY A 1196 12.84 -4.14 -4.84
N ASP A 1197 13.91 -4.90 -5.09
CA ASP A 1197 13.89 -6.36 -5.32
C ASP A 1197 13.65 -7.21 -4.05
N ALA A 1198 13.58 -6.60 -2.86
CA ALA A 1198 13.41 -7.29 -1.58
C ALA A 1198 11.94 -7.32 -1.15
N VAL A 1199 11.44 -8.51 -0.78
CA VAL A 1199 10.02 -8.73 -0.42
C VAL A 1199 9.72 -8.32 1.02
N GLU A 1200 10.50 -8.81 1.98
CA GLU A 1200 10.29 -8.55 3.42
C GLU A 1200 10.18 -7.06 3.79
N PRO A 1201 10.93 -6.12 3.18
CA PRO A 1201 10.82 -4.69 3.47
C PRO A 1201 9.52 -4.07 2.99
N ARG A 1202 9.07 -4.48 1.79
CA ARG A 1202 7.80 -4.08 1.22
C ARG A 1202 6.67 -4.59 2.11
N ARG A 1203 6.78 -5.83 2.56
CA ARG A 1203 5.90 -6.47 3.55
C ARG A 1203 5.90 -5.72 4.89
N THR A 1204 7.05 -5.46 5.52
CA THR A 1204 7.10 -4.76 6.82
C THR A 1204 6.66 -3.30 6.70
N PHE A 1205 6.88 -2.64 5.56
CA PHE A 1205 6.30 -1.32 5.29
C PHE A 1205 4.77 -1.39 5.18
N ILE A 1206 4.22 -2.35 4.45
CA ILE A 1206 2.78 -2.60 4.37
C ILE A 1206 2.22 -2.92 5.75
N GLU A 1207 2.78 -3.89 6.49
CA GLU A 1207 2.35 -4.31 7.84
C GLU A 1207 2.44 -3.17 8.87
N LYS A 1208 3.44 -2.27 8.76
CA LYS A 1208 3.58 -1.12 9.67
C LYS A 1208 2.54 -0.03 9.38
N HIS A 1209 2.33 0.32 8.11
CA HIS A 1209 1.36 1.35 7.70
C HIS A 1209 -0.04 0.75 7.40
N ALA A 1210 -0.27 -0.53 7.71
CA ALA A 1210 -1.54 -1.25 7.53
C ALA A 1210 -2.75 -0.68 8.31
N ARG A 1211 -2.53 0.36 9.11
CA ARG A 1211 -3.58 1.13 9.83
C ARG A 1211 -3.81 2.52 9.24
N GLU A 1212 -2.93 2.94 8.34
CA GLU A 1212 -2.99 4.19 7.56
C GLU A 1212 -3.49 3.89 6.14
N VAL A 1213 -3.30 2.67 5.65
CA VAL A 1213 -3.97 2.12 4.46
C VAL A 1213 -5.43 1.80 4.77
N GLU A 1214 -6.38 2.51 4.14
CA GLU A 1214 -7.82 2.27 4.34
C GLU A 1214 -8.40 1.07 3.56
N ASN A 1215 -7.71 0.60 2.51
CA ASN A 1215 -8.07 -0.63 1.77
C ASN A 1215 -6.83 -1.52 1.66
N LEU A 1216 -6.81 -2.60 2.43
CA LEU A 1216 -5.74 -3.61 2.47
C LEU A 1216 -6.42 -4.98 2.51
N ASP A 1217 -6.58 -5.61 1.34
CA ASP A 1217 -7.05 -7.00 1.25
C ASP A 1217 -5.97 -7.96 1.78
N VAL A 1218 -6.41 -9.07 2.37
CA VAL A 1218 -5.61 -10.01 3.19
C VAL A 1218 -5.52 -11.38 2.54
#